data_AF-A0A8B3RXW6-F1
#
_entry.id   AF-A0A8B3RXW6-F1
#
_cell.length_a   1.000
_cell.length_b   1.000
_cell.length_c   1.000
_cell.angle_alpha   90.00
_cell.angle_beta   90.00
_cell.angle_gamma   90.00
#
_symmetry.space_group_name_H-M   'P 1'
#
loop_
_entity.id
_entity.type
_entity.pdbx_description
1 polymer ?
#
loop_
_entity_poly.entity_id
_entity_poly.type
_entity_poly.pdbx_seq_one_letter_code
_entity_poly.pdbx_strand_id
1 'polypeptide(L)'
;VAVISGRDLKDVKERVGIDGIYYAGSHGFEIEGPEYLKMEYEKAGSFLPLLDEAEESLKQRLAHIGGCQVERKKFSIAVHYRNVEDRDVKFIEEVVNQAALHYAKLRESYGKKVYELQPNVNWDKGKALSWLLDATELDRPDTIPFYIGDDLTDEDAFAVLQMQGIGVVVGEGSRHTSAKYRLKNPAQVEVFLHALTISLEEGSSWSLIYKDFNSEEEGLREALCTLGNGYFATRGAAPESGTDEIHYPGTYLAGGYNRLKTRIDKSTIENEDLVNLPNWLCLNFRIPGEDWFNLTNVDILSYRQELDLKKGILYRTVHFQDENNRQTRLLNRSLVHMGNMHIAAIETVIIPVNWYGKIEICSALDGQVTNSGVKRYKNLNNKHLEEVESKQVDDNTILLQVRTNQSKLNISEASRTQVFKDESPIIMERLLVKKPAYIAQHFTVELTEGEKLSIEKVVSLFTSRDAAISECTLESEKAVLDAPRFNGLLQTHTIAWKHLWHSFEINLGLNSSNNSHPIQGILRLYIFHLLESASMHSLDIDVGMPSRGWHGEAYRGHIFWDELIIFPFLIYRVPQIARTLLMYRYRRLKEARKAAYKLGYKGAMYPWQSGSNGREESQKVHLNPVSGHWVRDNTHLQRHINAAIVYNIWQYYQVTCDLEFLSFYGAEVILEIARFWASMATYNKKLDRYEILGVVGPDEYHDSYPGAKSPGVNNNAYTNVM
;
A
#
# COMPACT_ATOMS: atom_id res chain seq x y z
N VAL A 1 16.74 -6.46 16.87
CA VAL A 1 16.82 -5.10 17.47
C VAL A 1 16.92 -5.27 18.99
N ALA A 2 17.75 -4.47 19.64
CA ALA A 2 17.94 -4.52 21.09
C ALA A 2 17.92 -3.10 21.69
N VAL A 3 17.42 -2.96 22.91
CA VAL A 3 17.50 -1.71 23.70
C VAL A 3 18.36 -1.97 24.93
N ILE A 4 19.48 -1.25 25.05
CA ILE A 4 20.38 -1.34 26.21
C ILE A 4 20.28 -0.06 27.04
N SER A 5 19.93 -0.19 28.31
CA SER A 5 19.69 0.95 29.20
C SER A 5 20.32 0.76 30.58
N GLY A 6 20.67 1.87 31.24
CA GLY A 6 21.04 1.90 32.66
C GLY A 6 19.82 1.80 33.61
N ARG A 7 18.60 1.91 33.08
CA ARG A 7 17.34 1.76 33.83
C ARG A 7 17.04 0.30 34.13
N ASP A 8 16.25 0.03 35.16
CA ASP A 8 15.80 -1.33 35.43
C ASP A 8 15.01 -1.92 34.26
N LEU A 9 15.03 -3.25 34.13
CA LEU A 9 14.45 -3.95 32.98
C LEU A 9 12.94 -3.70 32.83
N LYS A 10 12.24 -3.48 33.95
CA LYS A 10 10.80 -3.23 33.95
C LYS A 10 10.48 -1.81 33.44
N ASP A 11 11.16 -0.79 33.96
CA ASP A 11 11.02 0.62 33.56
C ASP A 11 11.36 0.80 32.06
N VAL A 12 12.43 0.17 31.56
CA VAL A 12 12.78 0.29 30.13
C VAL A 12 11.71 -0.36 29.23
N LYS A 13 11.16 -1.52 29.63
CA LYS A 13 10.10 -2.20 28.87
C LYS A 13 8.80 -1.38 28.85
N GLU A 14 8.38 -0.85 29.99
CA GLU A 14 7.17 -0.02 30.08
C GLU A 14 7.29 1.27 29.24
N ARG A 15 8.49 1.85 29.15
CA ARG A 15 8.72 3.07 28.34
C ARG A 15 8.78 2.82 26.84
N VAL A 16 9.42 1.73 26.43
CA VAL A 16 9.61 1.43 25.01
C VAL A 16 8.35 0.79 24.41
N GLY A 17 7.72 -0.15 25.12
CA GLY A 17 6.43 -0.74 24.72
C GLY A 17 6.44 -1.48 23.37
N ILE A 18 7.57 -2.10 22.98
CA ILE A 18 7.69 -2.84 21.70
C ILE A 18 7.89 -4.32 22.01
N ASP A 19 6.95 -5.15 21.56
CA ASP A 19 7.06 -6.60 21.69
C ASP A 19 8.06 -7.19 20.67
N GLY A 20 8.69 -8.31 21.03
CA GLY A 20 9.54 -9.09 20.12
C GLY A 20 10.97 -8.57 19.91
N ILE A 21 11.45 -7.67 20.77
CA ILE A 21 12.85 -7.19 20.77
C ILE A 21 13.60 -7.59 22.05
N TYR A 22 14.92 -7.45 22.02
CA TYR A 22 15.78 -7.70 23.19
C TYR A 22 15.84 -6.45 24.07
N TYR A 23 15.75 -6.63 25.38
CA TYR A 23 15.85 -5.59 26.39
C TYR A 23 16.98 -5.91 27.35
N ALA A 24 17.90 -4.97 27.54
CA ALA A 24 18.99 -5.06 28.51
C ALA A 24 18.86 -3.90 29.52
N GLY A 25 18.49 -4.22 30.76
CA GLY A 25 18.34 -3.29 31.88
C GLY A 25 19.55 -3.28 32.82
N SER A 26 19.66 -2.24 33.63
CA SER A 26 20.74 -2.03 34.60
C SER A 26 22.14 -2.16 33.95
N HIS A 27 22.38 -1.46 32.84
CA HIS A 27 23.60 -1.60 32.01
C HIS A 27 23.84 -3.01 31.45
N GLY A 28 22.79 -3.83 31.39
CA GLY A 28 22.82 -5.20 30.89
C GLY A 28 23.10 -6.26 31.96
N PHE A 29 22.91 -5.97 33.25
CA PHE A 29 22.86 -7.01 34.29
C PHE A 29 21.66 -7.95 34.13
N GLU A 30 20.61 -7.46 33.47
CA GLU A 30 19.42 -8.22 33.14
C GLU A 30 19.14 -8.07 31.66
N ILE A 31 19.07 -9.18 30.93
CA ILE A 31 18.74 -9.21 29.51
C ILE A 31 17.57 -10.16 29.30
N GLU A 32 16.56 -9.71 28.59
CA GLU A 32 15.40 -10.51 28.21
C GLU A 32 15.10 -10.32 26.72
N GLY A 33 14.83 -11.41 26.02
CA GLY A 33 14.51 -11.39 24.60
C GLY A 33 13.37 -12.34 24.22
N PRO A 34 13.08 -12.44 22.91
CA PRO A 34 12.16 -13.44 22.37
C PRO A 34 12.58 -14.88 22.73
N GLU A 35 11.65 -15.83 22.58
CA GLU A 35 11.92 -17.28 22.77
C GLU A 35 12.38 -17.70 24.18
N TYR A 36 11.90 -17.00 25.21
CA TYR A 36 12.23 -17.24 26.63
C TYR A 36 13.70 -17.01 26.99
N LEU A 37 14.47 -16.34 26.13
CA LEU A 37 15.84 -15.96 26.42
C LEU A 37 15.86 -14.96 27.58
N LYS A 38 16.39 -15.41 28.71
CA LYS A 38 16.61 -14.60 29.91
C LYS A 38 18.03 -14.83 30.41
N MET A 39 18.73 -13.73 30.63
CA MET A 39 20.02 -13.72 31.28
C MET A 39 19.94 -12.72 32.43
N GLU A 40 20.22 -13.20 33.63
CA GLU A 40 20.55 -12.36 34.76
C GLU A 40 22.00 -12.71 35.10
N TYR A 41 22.87 -11.71 35.18
CA TYR A 41 24.28 -11.94 35.44
C TYR A 41 24.40 -12.70 36.77
N GLU A 42 24.87 -13.97 36.76
CA GLU A 42 24.77 -14.91 37.91
C GLU A 42 25.31 -14.35 39.23
N LYS A 43 26.26 -13.41 39.16
CA LYS A 43 26.84 -12.77 40.35
C LYS A 43 26.06 -11.55 40.83
N ALA A 44 25.17 -10.95 40.03
CA ALA A 44 24.43 -9.73 40.34
C ALA A 44 23.54 -9.89 41.58
N GLY A 45 22.81 -11.01 41.70
CA GLY A 45 21.96 -11.30 42.87
C GLY A 45 22.72 -11.35 44.20
N SER A 46 24.00 -11.72 44.18
CA SER A 46 24.84 -11.77 45.39
C SER A 46 25.15 -10.39 46.00
N PHE A 47 24.92 -9.30 45.26
CA PHE A 47 25.13 -7.93 45.74
C PHE A 47 23.86 -7.30 46.32
N LEU A 48 22.67 -7.91 46.16
CA LEU A 48 21.41 -7.33 46.65
C LEU A 48 21.42 -7.07 48.16
N PRO A 49 21.79 -8.04 49.03
CA PRO A 49 21.83 -7.78 50.48
C PRO A 49 22.79 -6.65 50.86
N LEU A 50 23.91 -6.56 50.14
CA LEU A 50 24.96 -5.57 50.38
C LEU A 50 24.54 -4.17 49.90
N LEU A 51 23.75 -4.08 48.83
CA LEU A 51 23.14 -2.82 48.39
C LEU A 51 22.02 -2.39 49.35
N ASP A 52 21.24 -3.32 49.90
CA ASP A 52 20.19 -3.00 50.87
C ASP A 52 20.79 -2.45 52.17
N GLU A 53 21.89 -3.05 52.67
CA GLU A 53 22.66 -2.52 53.81
C GLU A 53 23.24 -1.12 53.52
N ALA A 54 23.82 -0.93 52.32
CA ALA A 54 24.39 0.35 51.93
C ALA A 54 23.31 1.44 51.79
N GLU A 55 22.13 1.10 51.30
CA GLU A 55 20.98 2.02 51.19
C GLU A 55 20.51 2.47 52.57
N GLU A 56 20.30 1.55 53.51
CA GLU A 56 19.89 1.89 54.88
C GLU A 56 20.92 2.79 55.56
N SER A 57 22.20 2.48 55.41
CA SER A 57 23.31 3.28 55.94
C SER A 57 23.32 4.70 55.35
N LEU A 58 23.19 4.83 54.03
CA LEU A 58 23.14 6.12 53.34
C LEU A 58 21.90 6.93 53.76
N LYS A 59 20.72 6.29 53.85
CA LYS A 59 19.49 6.95 54.30
C LYS A 59 19.62 7.49 55.72
N GLN A 60 20.15 6.69 56.65
CA GLN A 60 20.33 7.13 58.04
C GLN A 60 21.31 8.30 58.14
N ARG A 61 22.44 8.21 57.45
CA ARG A 61 23.49 9.23 57.51
C ARG A 61 23.11 10.54 56.81
N LEU A 62 22.29 10.48 55.77
CA LEU A 62 21.87 11.65 54.98
C LEU A 62 20.50 12.21 55.36
N ALA A 63 19.75 11.57 56.27
CA ALA A 63 18.39 11.96 56.65
C ALA A 63 18.26 13.41 57.16
N HIS A 64 19.31 13.97 57.76
CA HIS A 64 19.31 15.32 58.31
C HIS A 64 19.66 16.41 57.28
N ILE A 65 20.06 16.02 56.06
CA ILE A 65 20.41 16.96 54.99
C ILE A 65 19.17 17.28 54.17
N GLY A 66 18.65 18.50 54.31
CA GLY A 66 17.50 18.98 53.57
C GLY A 66 17.76 18.96 52.05
N GLY A 67 16.84 18.35 51.29
CA GLY A 67 16.90 18.30 49.82
C GLY A 67 17.72 17.14 49.23
N CYS A 68 18.36 16.30 50.05
CA CYS A 68 19.04 15.08 49.61
C CYS A 68 18.03 13.93 49.46
N GLN A 69 18.11 13.16 48.38
CA GLN A 69 17.26 11.99 48.15
C GLN A 69 18.10 10.76 47.83
N VAL A 70 17.92 9.69 48.59
CA VAL A 70 18.51 8.38 48.33
C VAL A 70 17.46 7.49 47.69
N GLU A 71 17.69 7.11 46.44
CA GLU A 71 16.80 6.31 45.60
C GLU A 71 17.44 4.95 45.31
N ARG A 72 16.66 3.87 45.50
CA ARG A 72 17.08 2.51 45.22
C ARG A 72 16.58 2.03 43.86
N LYS A 73 17.51 1.63 43.01
CA LYS A 73 17.25 0.80 41.81
C LYS A 73 17.65 -0.64 42.11
N LYS A 74 17.24 -1.65 41.34
CA LYS A 74 17.55 -3.07 41.66
C LYS A 74 19.04 -3.34 41.90
N PHE A 75 19.93 -2.80 41.07
CA PHE A 75 21.39 -3.00 41.19
C PHE A 75 22.21 -1.72 41.37
N SER A 76 21.60 -0.60 41.77
CA SER A 76 22.33 0.62 42.14
C SER A 76 21.58 1.47 43.17
N ILE A 77 22.29 2.39 43.81
CA ILE A 77 21.74 3.38 44.73
C ILE A 77 22.12 4.77 44.19
N ALA A 78 21.12 5.60 43.92
CA ALA A 78 21.33 6.97 43.46
C ALA A 78 21.10 7.97 44.60
N VAL A 79 22.10 8.80 44.88
CA VAL A 79 22.05 9.88 45.87
C VAL A 79 21.97 11.22 45.14
N HIS A 80 20.75 11.76 45.05
CA HIS A 80 20.49 13.04 44.40
C HIS A 80 20.75 14.19 45.37
N TYR A 81 21.53 15.17 44.92
CA TYR A 81 21.89 16.35 45.72
C TYR A 81 21.61 17.67 44.98
N ARG A 82 20.68 17.64 44.01
CA ARG A 82 20.31 18.82 43.22
C ARG A 82 19.72 19.96 44.06
N ASN A 83 18.98 19.61 45.11
CA ASN A 83 18.25 20.56 45.96
C ASN A 83 18.93 20.76 47.33
N VAL A 84 20.20 20.35 47.46
CA VAL A 84 20.98 20.47 48.69
C VAL A 84 21.75 21.79 48.69
N GLU A 85 21.87 22.44 49.86
CA GLU A 85 22.67 23.66 50.00
C GLU A 85 24.17 23.38 49.75
N ASP A 86 24.89 24.29 49.08
CA ASP A 86 26.28 24.07 48.64
C ASP A 86 27.24 23.71 49.78
N ARG A 87 26.96 24.15 51.02
CA ARG A 87 27.76 23.82 52.20
C ARG A 87 27.74 22.34 52.56
N ASP A 88 26.66 21.63 52.22
CA ASP A 88 26.40 20.24 52.62
C ASP A 88 26.80 19.24 51.50
N VAL A 89 27.11 19.72 50.30
CA VAL A 89 27.50 18.87 49.15
C VAL A 89 28.79 18.10 49.43
N LYS A 90 29.80 18.73 50.05
CA LYS A 90 31.04 18.04 50.43
C LYS A 90 30.80 16.93 51.45
N PHE A 91 29.85 17.14 52.36
CA PHE A 91 29.50 16.11 53.34
C PHE A 91 28.81 14.92 52.68
N ILE A 92 27.94 15.15 51.69
CA ILE A 92 27.34 14.07 50.89
C ILE A 92 28.42 13.27 50.16
N GLU A 93 29.37 13.95 49.53
CA GLU A 93 30.51 13.32 48.85
C GLU A 93 31.31 12.46 49.83
N GLU A 94 31.67 12.97 51.01
CA GLU A 94 32.37 12.19 52.03
C GLU A 94 31.57 10.96 52.49
N VAL A 95 30.25 11.08 52.67
CA VAL A 95 29.38 9.99 53.08
C VAL A 95 29.30 8.90 52.01
N VAL A 96 29.15 9.28 50.74
CA VAL A 96 29.11 8.33 49.61
C VAL A 96 30.48 7.66 49.43
N ASN A 97 31.58 8.41 49.47
CA ASN A 97 32.93 7.87 49.35
C ASN A 97 33.23 6.88 50.49
N GLN A 98 32.80 7.19 51.73
CA GLN A 98 32.93 6.27 52.85
C GLN A 98 32.08 5.00 52.66
N ALA A 99 30.88 5.11 52.07
CA ALA A 99 30.09 3.93 51.74
C ALA A 99 30.79 3.08 50.67
N ALA A 100 31.33 3.68 49.62
CA ALA A 100 32.10 2.97 48.60
C ALA A 100 33.34 2.26 49.17
N LEU A 101 34.05 2.90 50.11
CA LEU A 101 35.21 2.30 50.80
C LEU A 101 34.82 1.18 51.77
N HIS A 102 33.73 1.36 52.52
CA HIS A 102 33.25 0.38 53.50
C HIS A 102 32.73 -0.88 52.80
N TYR A 103 31.94 -0.69 51.75
CA TYR A 103 31.42 -1.76 50.92
C TYR A 103 32.35 -1.97 49.72
N ALA A 104 33.54 -2.55 49.95
CA ALA A 104 34.61 -2.72 48.93
C ALA A 104 34.20 -3.45 47.62
N LYS A 105 33.01 -4.06 47.61
CA LYS A 105 32.38 -4.69 46.44
C LYS A 105 31.51 -3.73 45.62
N LEU A 106 31.36 -2.48 46.04
CA LEU A 106 30.67 -1.41 45.33
C LEU A 106 31.70 -0.40 44.83
N ARG A 107 31.35 0.29 43.74
CA ARG A 107 32.08 1.43 43.20
C ARG A 107 31.14 2.62 43.12
N GLU A 108 31.70 3.80 43.30
CA GLU A 108 31.01 5.05 43.03
C GLU A 108 31.16 5.46 41.57
N SER A 109 30.15 6.16 41.08
CA SER A 109 30.15 6.89 39.81
C SER A 109 29.41 8.20 39.98
N TYR A 110 29.71 9.16 39.11
CA TYR A 110 29.26 10.54 39.23
C TYR A 110 28.41 10.94 38.02
N GLY A 111 27.25 11.53 38.28
CA GLY A 111 26.36 12.11 37.28
C GLY A 111 26.06 13.59 37.57
N LYS A 112 25.24 14.24 36.73
CA LYS A 112 24.89 15.65 36.90
C LYS A 112 24.01 15.86 38.15
N LYS A 113 24.64 16.23 39.26
CA LYS A 113 24.03 16.43 40.60
C LYS A 113 23.46 15.13 41.21
N VAL A 114 24.09 13.99 40.92
CA VAL A 114 23.78 12.68 41.51
C VAL A 114 25.05 11.86 41.68
N TYR A 115 25.21 11.20 42.82
CA TYR A 115 26.19 10.13 43.01
C TYR A 115 25.50 8.78 42.86
N GLU A 116 26.12 7.82 42.19
CA GLU A 116 25.55 6.48 42.00
C GLU A 116 26.52 5.42 42.51
N LEU A 117 26.03 4.59 43.44
CA LEU A 117 26.76 3.47 44.03
C LEU A 117 26.26 2.16 43.40
N GLN A 118 27.16 1.39 42.81
CA GLN A 118 26.83 0.19 42.03
C GLN A 118 27.85 -0.93 42.26
N PRO A 119 27.51 -2.21 41.99
CA PRO A 119 28.47 -3.31 42.08
C PRO A 119 29.76 -3.04 41.30
N ASN A 120 30.90 -3.27 41.94
CA ASN A 120 32.22 -3.17 41.33
C ASN A 120 32.53 -4.45 40.55
N VAL A 121 31.78 -4.66 39.47
CA VAL A 121 31.94 -5.78 38.55
C VAL A 121 32.38 -5.26 37.19
N ASN A 122 33.21 -6.05 36.51
CA ASN A 122 33.69 -5.72 35.18
C ASN A 122 32.61 -6.06 34.14
N TRP A 123 31.49 -5.32 34.16
CA TRP A 123 30.33 -5.46 33.27
C TRP A 123 29.80 -4.07 32.90
N ASP A 124 29.63 -3.82 31.61
CA ASP A 124 29.30 -2.53 31.01
C ASP A 124 28.40 -2.74 29.76
N LYS A 125 27.94 -1.64 29.14
CA LYS A 125 27.07 -1.70 27.94
C LYS A 125 27.76 -2.38 26.75
N GLY A 126 29.09 -2.28 26.64
CA GLY A 126 29.86 -2.96 25.60
C GLY A 126 29.87 -4.49 25.78
N LYS A 127 29.96 -4.97 27.01
CA LYS A 127 29.82 -6.39 27.34
C LYS A 127 28.41 -6.90 27.15
N ALA A 128 27.40 -6.10 27.48
CA ALA A 128 26.01 -6.42 27.17
C ALA A 128 25.79 -6.58 25.66
N LEU A 129 26.36 -5.67 24.85
CA LEU A 129 26.34 -5.77 23.39
C LEU A 129 27.08 -7.01 22.88
N SER A 130 28.29 -7.28 23.37
CA SER A 130 29.08 -8.46 22.98
C SER A 130 28.34 -9.76 23.31
N TRP A 131 27.73 -9.83 24.49
CA TRP A 131 26.91 -10.96 24.90
C TRP A 131 25.70 -11.14 23.98
N LEU A 132 25.00 -10.05 23.63
CA LEU A 132 23.86 -10.11 22.70
C LEU A 132 24.30 -10.60 21.32
N LEU A 133 25.45 -10.17 20.80
CA LEU A 133 25.95 -10.64 19.50
C LEU A 133 26.28 -12.13 19.53
N ASP A 134 26.91 -12.62 20.59
CA ASP A 134 27.23 -14.04 20.77
C ASP A 134 25.95 -14.89 20.96
N ALA A 135 25.09 -14.49 21.88
CA ALA A 135 23.85 -15.20 22.20
C ALA A 135 22.83 -15.25 21.06
N THR A 136 22.94 -14.34 20.09
CA THR A 136 22.10 -14.33 18.88
C THR A 136 22.81 -14.86 17.63
N GLU A 137 24.04 -15.37 17.78
CA GLU A 137 24.88 -15.87 16.67
C GLU A 137 25.12 -14.82 15.57
N LEU A 138 25.14 -13.54 15.96
CA LEU A 138 25.32 -12.39 15.06
C LEU A 138 26.77 -11.87 15.00
N ASP A 139 27.68 -12.42 15.81
CA ASP A 139 29.12 -12.15 15.71
C ASP A 139 29.77 -12.90 14.54
N ARG A 140 29.43 -12.49 13.31
CA ARG A 140 29.85 -13.15 12.06
C ARG A 140 30.20 -12.15 10.96
N PRO A 141 31.15 -12.45 10.05
CA PRO A 141 31.71 -11.47 9.11
C PRO A 141 30.71 -10.82 8.13
N ASP A 142 29.56 -11.46 7.88
CA ASP A 142 28.49 -11.00 7.00
C ASP A 142 27.44 -10.15 7.73
N THR A 143 27.61 -9.91 9.03
CA THR A 143 26.72 -9.10 9.85
C THR A 143 27.39 -7.82 10.31
N ILE A 144 26.71 -6.69 10.11
CA ILE A 144 27.16 -5.36 10.53
C ILE A 144 26.23 -4.85 11.64
N PRO A 145 26.64 -4.90 12.91
CA PRO A 145 25.85 -4.35 14.01
C PRO A 145 25.86 -2.81 14.00
N PHE A 146 24.69 -2.22 14.22
CA PHE A 146 24.52 -0.78 14.44
C PHE A 146 24.20 -0.51 15.91
N TYR A 147 24.86 0.47 16.53
CA TYR A 147 24.55 0.95 17.88
C TYR A 147 24.42 2.47 17.88
N ILE A 148 23.32 2.98 18.42
CA ILE A 148 23.01 4.41 18.51
C ILE A 148 22.83 4.76 19.98
N GLY A 149 23.55 5.78 20.48
CA GLY A 149 23.49 6.18 21.88
C GLY A 149 23.88 7.64 22.11
N ASP A 150 23.33 8.24 23.17
CA ASP A 150 23.57 9.63 23.57
C ASP A 150 24.38 9.75 24.87
N ASP A 151 24.45 8.69 25.67
CA ASP A 151 25.05 8.70 26.99
C ASP A 151 26.58 8.52 26.93
N LEU A 152 27.29 8.92 27.99
CA LEU A 152 28.73 8.68 28.16
C LEU A 152 29.02 7.17 28.31
N THR A 153 28.09 6.43 28.93
CA THR A 153 28.22 4.98 29.11
C THR A 153 28.08 4.19 27.81
N ASP A 154 27.59 4.81 26.73
CA ASP A 154 27.52 4.19 25.40
C ASP A 154 28.89 4.11 24.70
N GLU A 155 29.89 4.83 25.19
CA GLU A 155 31.26 4.76 24.66
C GLU A 155 31.86 3.35 24.76
N ASP A 156 31.50 2.59 25.81
CA ASP A 156 31.89 1.20 25.95
C ASP A 156 31.32 0.33 24.80
N ALA A 157 30.08 0.59 24.39
CA ALA A 157 29.45 -0.09 23.25
C ALA A 157 30.07 0.36 21.92
N PHE A 158 30.36 1.65 21.75
CA PHE A 158 31.04 2.14 20.56
C PHE A 158 32.45 1.57 20.40
N ALA A 159 33.19 1.40 21.50
CA ALA A 159 34.52 0.81 21.49
C ALA A 159 34.51 -0.65 20.99
N VAL A 160 33.52 -1.44 21.42
CA VAL A 160 33.32 -2.82 20.93
C VAL A 160 33.12 -2.87 19.41
N LEU A 161 32.43 -1.88 18.84
CA LEU A 161 32.11 -1.84 17.41
C LEU A 161 33.22 -1.30 16.51
N GLN A 162 34.38 -0.88 17.04
CA GLN A 162 35.45 -0.30 16.21
C GLN A 162 36.03 -1.27 15.17
N MET A 163 36.03 -2.57 15.48
CA MET A 163 36.55 -3.60 14.59
C MET A 163 35.49 -4.09 13.59
N GLN A 164 34.24 -4.22 14.04
CA GLN A 164 33.15 -4.80 13.25
C GLN A 164 31.81 -4.22 13.71
N GLY A 165 31.37 -3.16 13.03
CA GLY A 165 30.09 -2.49 13.32
C GLY A 165 30.11 -0.99 13.04
N ILE A 166 28.99 -0.35 13.37
CA ILE A 166 28.78 1.09 13.19
C ILE A 166 28.20 1.67 14.48
N GLY A 167 29.03 2.43 15.20
CA GLY A 167 28.59 3.28 16.31
C GLY A 167 28.17 4.67 15.83
N VAL A 168 27.03 5.15 16.32
CA VAL A 168 26.49 6.49 16.04
C VAL A 168 26.19 7.21 17.36
N VAL A 169 26.87 8.33 17.59
CA VAL A 169 26.67 9.15 18.79
C VAL A 169 25.60 10.21 18.56
N VAL A 170 24.73 10.45 19.54
CA VAL A 170 23.67 11.47 19.47
C VAL A 170 24.00 12.63 20.41
N GLY A 171 23.99 13.86 19.89
CA GLY A 171 24.18 15.09 20.66
C GLY A 171 25.14 16.08 20.02
N GLU A 172 25.01 17.35 20.42
CA GLU A 172 25.85 18.46 19.95
C GLU A 172 27.16 18.58 20.74
N GLY A 173 28.26 18.91 20.07
CA GLY A 173 29.56 19.21 20.69
C GLY A 173 30.73 18.30 20.28
N SER A 174 31.94 18.73 20.63
CA SER A 174 33.22 18.06 20.32
C SER A 174 33.66 17.11 21.43
N ARG A 175 32.77 16.24 21.93
CA ARG A 175 33.18 15.20 22.89
C ARG A 175 34.01 14.13 22.19
N HIS A 176 35.04 13.63 22.86
CA HIS A 176 35.77 12.46 22.39
C HIS A 176 34.82 11.26 22.38
N THR A 177 34.79 10.51 21.28
CA THR A 177 33.84 9.42 21.06
C THR A 177 34.48 8.34 20.20
N SER A 178 34.21 7.07 20.52
CA SER A 178 34.59 5.92 19.70
C SER A 178 33.62 5.67 18.53
N ALA A 179 32.44 6.31 18.55
CA ALA A 179 31.47 6.24 17.46
C ALA A 179 32.02 6.83 16.15
N LYS A 180 31.68 6.19 15.03
CA LYS A 180 32.12 6.58 13.68
C LYS A 180 31.32 7.74 13.09
N TYR A 181 30.05 7.86 13.48
CA TYR A 181 29.13 8.90 12.99
C TYR A 181 28.45 9.64 14.14
N ARG A 182 27.89 10.81 13.83
CA ARG A 182 27.17 11.66 14.81
C ARG A 182 25.83 12.14 14.24
N LEU A 183 24.80 12.09 15.08
CA LEU A 183 23.50 12.73 14.87
C LEU A 183 23.33 13.86 15.89
N LYS A 184 22.68 14.96 15.51
CA LYS A 184 22.59 16.14 16.38
C LYS A 184 21.66 15.94 17.57
N ASN A 185 20.54 15.25 17.36
CA ASN A 185 19.47 15.10 18.34
C ASN A 185 18.61 13.85 18.03
N PRO A 186 17.70 13.45 18.95
CA PRO A 186 16.82 12.30 18.74
C PRO A 186 15.92 12.37 17.50
N ALA A 187 15.49 13.56 17.06
CA ALA A 187 14.68 13.69 15.85
C ALA A 187 15.45 13.25 14.58
N GLN A 188 16.77 13.46 14.54
CA GLN A 188 17.60 12.92 13.46
C GLN A 188 17.77 11.41 13.53
N VAL A 189 17.63 10.78 14.71
CA VAL A 189 17.63 9.33 14.85
C VAL A 189 16.40 8.74 14.16
N GLU A 190 15.23 9.34 14.34
CA GLU A 190 14.00 8.93 13.63
C GLU A 190 14.18 9.00 12.11
N VAL A 191 14.66 10.14 11.59
CA VAL A 191 14.94 10.32 10.16
C VAL A 191 15.94 9.28 9.64
N PHE A 192 17.02 9.03 10.40
CA PHE A 192 18.02 8.03 10.05
C PHE A 192 17.43 6.62 10.02
N LEU A 193 16.66 6.21 11.03
CA LEU A 193 16.02 4.90 11.08
C LEU A 193 14.99 4.73 9.96
N HIS A 194 14.25 5.77 9.62
CA HIS A 194 13.36 5.78 8.47
C HIS A 194 14.13 5.60 7.15
N ALA A 195 15.23 6.34 6.97
CA ALA A 195 16.10 6.19 5.80
C ALA A 195 16.78 4.82 5.71
N LEU A 196 17.20 4.25 6.84
CA LEU A 196 17.80 2.92 6.93
C LEU A 196 16.76 1.83 6.58
N THR A 197 15.53 1.97 7.05
CA THR A 197 14.43 1.06 6.70
C THR A 197 14.19 1.07 5.19
N ILE A 198 14.09 2.27 4.61
CA ILE A 198 13.96 2.45 3.15
C ILE A 198 15.14 1.81 2.41
N SER A 199 16.37 2.01 2.89
CA SER A 199 17.59 1.48 2.24
C SER A 199 17.68 -0.05 2.32
N LEU A 200 17.26 -0.65 3.43
CA LEU A 200 17.15 -2.12 3.55
C LEU A 200 16.07 -2.68 2.61
N GLU A 201 15.04 -1.90 2.32
CA GLU A 201 13.98 -2.22 1.36
C GLU A 201 14.43 -2.04 -0.11
N GLU A 202 15.51 -1.31 -0.42
CA GLU A 202 16.03 -1.15 -1.80
C GLU A 202 16.59 -2.46 -2.41
N GLY A 203 16.90 -3.47 -1.58
CA GLY A 203 17.22 -4.84 -2.02
C GLY A 203 16.04 -5.82 -1.87
N SER A 204 14.88 -5.34 -1.42
CA SER A 204 13.71 -6.16 -1.17
C SER A 204 12.98 -6.45 -2.48
N SER A 205 12.79 -7.73 -2.77
CA SER A 205 11.88 -8.18 -3.83
C SER A 205 10.40 -7.92 -3.49
N TRP A 206 10.10 -7.05 -2.53
CA TRP A 206 8.75 -6.57 -2.19
C TRP A 206 8.53 -5.11 -2.57
N SER A 207 9.54 -4.41 -3.09
CA SER A 207 9.44 -2.97 -3.37
C SER A 207 9.65 -2.69 -4.85
N LEU A 208 8.76 -1.91 -5.46
CA LEU A 208 8.96 -1.29 -6.77
C LEU A 208 9.27 0.19 -6.56
N ILE A 209 10.48 0.61 -6.91
CA ILE A 209 11.06 1.89 -6.48
C ILE A 209 11.45 2.75 -7.69
N TYR A 210 11.06 4.03 -7.64
CA TYR A 210 11.48 5.08 -8.56
C TYR A 210 12.22 6.17 -7.79
N LYS A 211 13.38 6.62 -8.29
CA LYS A 211 14.29 7.56 -7.58
C LYS A 211 14.34 8.96 -8.21
N ASP A 212 13.53 9.17 -9.24
CA ASP A 212 13.48 10.39 -10.03
C ASP A 212 12.05 10.61 -10.54
N PHE A 213 11.77 11.83 -11.01
CA PHE A 213 10.55 12.14 -11.74
C PHE A 213 10.87 12.19 -13.23
N ASN A 214 10.14 11.43 -14.04
CA ASN A 214 10.26 11.44 -15.50
C ASN A 214 8.87 11.51 -16.13
N SER A 215 8.53 12.68 -16.67
CA SER A 215 7.21 12.98 -17.23
C SER A 215 6.78 12.03 -18.35
N GLU A 216 7.71 11.45 -19.11
CA GLU A 216 7.39 10.51 -20.19
C GLU A 216 6.98 9.12 -19.67
N GLU A 217 7.39 8.77 -18.45
CA GLU A 217 7.14 7.48 -17.81
C GLU A 217 5.97 7.50 -16.81
N GLU A 218 5.48 8.68 -16.42
CA GLU A 218 4.46 8.79 -15.35
C GLU A 218 3.20 7.99 -15.66
N GLY A 219 2.70 8.00 -16.91
CA GLY A 219 1.53 7.21 -17.27
C GLY A 219 1.73 5.68 -17.08
N LEU A 220 2.96 5.18 -17.26
CA LEU A 220 3.33 3.80 -16.96
C LEU A 220 3.44 3.58 -15.45
N ARG A 221 4.11 4.48 -14.72
CA ARG A 221 4.28 4.40 -13.26
C ARG A 221 2.94 4.42 -12.54
N GLU A 222 2.03 5.31 -12.92
CA GLU A 222 0.65 5.34 -12.42
C GLU A 222 -0.10 4.02 -12.63
N ALA A 223 0.15 3.32 -13.74
CA ALA A 223 -0.45 2.01 -13.98
C ALA A 223 0.15 0.93 -13.08
N LEU A 224 1.49 0.88 -12.98
CA LEU A 224 2.22 -0.08 -12.15
C LEU A 224 2.04 0.16 -10.64
N CYS A 225 1.79 1.40 -10.23
CA CYS A 225 1.55 1.82 -8.85
C CYS A 225 0.06 1.94 -8.52
N THR A 226 -0.82 1.33 -9.32
CA THR A 226 -2.25 1.23 -8.99
C THR A 226 -2.41 0.57 -7.62
N LEU A 227 -3.35 1.06 -6.84
CA LEU A 227 -3.79 0.45 -5.59
C LEU A 227 -5.23 -0.04 -5.74
N GLY A 228 -5.52 -1.26 -5.33
CA GLY A 228 -6.86 -1.84 -5.44
C GLY A 228 -7.16 -2.93 -4.42
N ASN A 229 -8.43 -3.32 -4.33
CA ASN A 229 -8.88 -4.34 -3.38
C ASN A 229 -9.92 -5.32 -3.94
N GLY A 230 -10.10 -5.40 -5.26
CA GLY A 230 -11.09 -6.26 -5.91
C GLY A 230 -12.52 -5.70 -5.96
N TYR A 231 -12.81 -4.58 -5.27
CA TYR A 231 -14.04 -3.79 -5.43
C TYR A 231 -13.79 -2.57 -6.32
N PHE A 232 -12.76 -1.78 -6.00
CA PHE A 232 -12.28 -0.69 -6.84
C PHE A 232 -10.75 -0.65 -6.86
N ALA A 233 -10.22 0.07 -7.84
CA ALA A 233 -8.82 0.36 -7.97
C ALA A 233 -8.62 1.83 -8.37
N THR A 234 -7.55 2.43 -7.89
CA THR A 234 -7.15 3.80 -8.21
C THR A 234 -5.70 3.81 -8.67
N ARG A 235 -5.45 4.39 -9.84
CA ARG A 235 -4.10 4.54 -10.40
C ARG A 235 -3.19 5.31 -9.44
N GLY A 236 -1.90 4.98 -9.44
CA GLY A 236 -0.89 5.57 -8.54
C GLY A 236 -0.49 7.01 -8.87
N ALA A 237 -1.44 7.84 -9.30
CA ALA A 237 -1.23 9.26 -9.59
C ALA A 237 -0.97 10.06 -8.31
N ALA A 238 -0.21 11.13 -8.42
CA ALA A 238 0.10 12.01 -7.30
C ALA A 238 -1.18 12.76 -6.81
N PRO A 239 -1.40 12.93 -5.50
CA PRO A 239 -2.61 13.57 -4.96
C PRO A 239 -2.86 14.99 -5.48
N GLU A 240 -1.80 15.72 -5.80
CA GLU A 240 -1.86 17.08 -6.34
C GLU A 240 -2.19 17.14 -7.84
N SER A 241 -2.06 16.03 -8.57
CA SER A 241 -2.17 15.98 -10.02
C SER A 241 -3.61 15.84 -10.50
N GLY A 242 -3.97 16.65 -11.50
CA GLY A 242 -5.18 16.48 -12.30
C GLY A 242 -4.90 15.68 -13.58
N THR A 243 -5.93 15.50 -14.41
CA THR A 243 -5.73 14.97 -15.76
C THR A 243 -5.04 16.01 -16.65
N ASP A 244 -3.88 15.68 -17.19
CA ASP A 244 -3.15 16.50 -18.16
C ASP A 244 -2.37 15.61 -19.18
N GLU A 245 -1.30 16.12 -19.79
CA GLU A 245 -0.48 15.36 -20.75
C GLU A 245 0.50 14.38 -20.08
N ILE A 246 0.78 14.54 -18.79
CA ILE A 246 1.71 13.74 -17.99
C ILE A 246 0.93 12.75 -17.11
N HIS A 247 -0.09 13.25 -16.42
CA HIS A 247 -0.82 12.56 -15.37
C HIS A 247 -2.23 12.16 -15.80
N TYR A 248 -2.63 10.97 -15.37
CA TYR A 248 -3.97 10.43 -15.60
C TYR A 248 -4.50 9.74 -14.33
N PRO A 249 -5.01 10.52 -13.35
CA PRO A 249 -5.72 9.93 -12.22
C PRO A 249 -6.95 9.19 -12.73
N GLY A 250 -7.10 7.93 -12.30
CA GLY A 250 -8.22 7.10 -12.68
C GLY A 250 -8.66 6.18 -11.56
N THR A 251 -9.95 6.19 -11.25
CA THR A 251 -10.59 5.31 -10.26
C THR A 251 -11.62 4.45 -10.98
N TYR A 252 -11.57 3.14 -10.78
CA TYR A 252 -12.39 2.19 -11.51
C TYR A 252 -13.07 1.21 -10.56
N LEU A 253 -14.38 1.03 -10.73
CA LEU A 253 -15.15 0.00 -10.03
C LEU A 253 -15.12 -1.31 -10.83
N ALA A 254 -14.93 -2.43 -10.15
CA ALA A 254 -15.02 -3.75 -10.76
C ALA A 254 -16.42 -3.94 -11.42
N GLY A 255 -16.44 -4.14 -12.73
CA GLY A 255 -17.69 -4.20 -13.51
C GLY A 255 -18.44 -2.88 -13.68
N GLY A 256 -17.80 -1.73 -13.42
CA GLY A 256 -18.34 -0.38 -13.52
C GLY A 256 -18.53 0.13 -14.95
N TYR A 257 -19.37 -0.55 -15.74
CA TYR A 257 -19.56 -0.23 -17.16
C TYR A 257 -20.70 0.78 -17.44
N ASN A 258 -20.53 1.55 -18.52
CA ASN A 258 -21.56 2.41 -19.09
C ASN A 258 -21.41 2.51 -20.62
N ARG A 259 -22.51 2.72 -21.34
CA ARG A 259 -22.49 2.85 -22.81
C ARG A 259 -22.68 4.28 -23.28
N LEU A 260 -21.89 4.69 -24.26
CA LEU A 260 -22.06 5.96 -24.97
C LEU A 260 -22.20 5.74 -26.47
N LYS A 261 -23.01 6.59 -27.10
CA LYS A 261 -23.20 6.65 -28.55
C LYS A 261 -22.45 7.84 -29.10
N THR A 262 -21.57 7.61 -30.06
CA THR A 262 -20.84 8.64 -30.81
C THR A 262 -21.34 8.67 -32.24
N ARG A 263 -21.62 9.86 -32.77
CA ARG A 263 -21.93 10.04 -34.19
C ARG A 263 -20.64 10.34 -34.95
N ILE A 264 -20.25 9.45 -35.86
CA ILE A 264 -19.11 9.62 -36.77
C ILE A 264 -19.67 9.60 -38.20
N ASP A 265 -19.52 10.70 -38.93
CA ASP A 265 -20.10 10.93 -40.25
C ASP A 265 -21.62 10.62 -40.29
N LYS A 266 -22.01 9.61 -41.09
CA LYS A 266 -23.39 9.14 -41.26
C LYS A 266 -23.77 7.98 -40.33
N SER A 267 -22.86 7.53 -39.47
CA SER A 267 -23.03 6.34 -38.63
C SER A 267 -23.04 6.69 -37.15
N THR A 268 -23.79 5.93 -36.36
CA THR A 268 -23.72 5.97 -34.90
C THR A 268 -23.04 4.70 -34.40
N ILE A 269 -21.95 4.87 -33.65
CA ILE A 269 -21.23 3.79 -33.00
C ILE A 269 -21.55 3.88 -31.51
N GLU A 270 -21.91 2.76 -30.92
CA GLU A 270 -22.09 2.62 -29.47
C GLU A 270 -20.92 1.81 -28.92
N ASN A 271 -20.33 2.27 -27.83
CA ASN A 271 -19.31 1.50 -27.11
C ASN A 271 -19.72 1.39 -25.64
N GLU A 272 -19.45 0.23 -25.05
CA GLU A 272 -19.39 0.07 -23.61
C GLU A 272 -17.97 0.34 -23.12
N ASP A 273 -17.85 1.05 -22.00
CA ASP A 273 -16.58 1.40 -21.39
C ASP A 273 -16.62 1.16 -19.89
N LEU A 274 -15.50 0.68 -19.33
CA LEU A 274 -15.19 0.79 -17.91
C LEU A 274 -15.07 2.27 -17.55
N VAL A 275 -15.95 2.77 -16.69
CA VAL A 275 -16.07 4.19 -16.40
C VAL A 275 -14.98 4.63 -15.43
N ASN A 276 -14.30 5.74 -15.75
CA ASN A 276 -13.50 6.47 -14.78
C ASN A 276 -14.43 7.19 -13.78
N LEU A 277 -14.42 6.74 -12.53
CA LEU A 277 -15.19 7.28 -11.41
C LEU A 277 -14.57 8.56 -10.86
N PRO A 278 -15.28 9.33 -10.00
CA PRO A 278 -14.73 10.55 -9.45
C PRO A 278 -13.32 10.37 -8.87
N ASN A 279 -12.49 11.39 -9.08
CA ASN A 279 -11.13 11.41 -8.55
C ASN A 279 -11.17 11.86 -7.08
N TRP A 280 -10.91 10.90 -6.20
CA TRP A 280 -10.83 11.13 -4.77
C TRP A 280 -9.42 11.52 -4.30
N LEU A 281 -8.38 11.39 -5.14
CA LEU A 281 -7.00 11.67 -4.75
C LEU A 281 -6.76 13.16 -4.46
N CYS A 282 -7.59 14.05 -5.03
CA CYS A 282 -7.39 15.51 -5.04
C CYS A 282 -7.05 16.09 -3.66
N LEU A 283 -5.77 16.33 -3.43
CA LEU A 283 -5.23 16.97 -2.24
C LEU A 283 -4.00 17.77 -2.66
N ASN A 284 -4.16 19.09 -2.74
CA ASN A 284 -3.11 20.00 -3.22
C ASN A 284 -2.91 21.16 -2.24
N PHE A 285 -1.80 21.86 -2.35
CA PHE A 285 -1.45 23.01 -1.53
C PHE A 285 -0.84 24.13 -2.37
N ARG A 286 -0.79 25.33 -1.80
CA ARG A 286 -0.07 26.49 -2.34
C ARG A 286 0.30 27.48 -1.25
N ILE A 287 1.20 28.39 -1.55
CA ILE A 287 1.35 29.61 -0.75
C ILE A 287 0.26 30.60 -1.20
N PRO A 288 -0.42 31.32 -0.27
CA PRO A 288 -1.49 32.24 -0.65
C PRO A 288 -1.04 33.29 -1.67
N GLY A 289 -1.78 33.39 -2.77
CA GLY A 289 -1.49 34.30 -3.89
C GLY A 289 -0.67 33.68 -5.02
N GLU A 290 -0.18 32.46 -4.86
CA GLU A 290 0.58 31.71 -5.87
C GLU A 290 -0.29 30.63 -6.54
N ASP A 291 0.29 29.93 -7.52
CA ASP A 291 -0.36 28.80 -8.19
C ASP A 291 -0.39 27.55 -7.30
N TRP A 292 -1.30 26.63 -7.61
CA TRP A 292 -1.33 25.32 -6.95
C TRP A 292 -0.06 24.54 -7.24
N PHE A 293 0.43 23.81 -6.24
CA PHE A 293 1.66 23.04 -6.37
C PHE A 293 1.56 22.07 -7.55
N ASN A 294 2.58 22.14 -8.41
CA ASN A 294 2.80 21.24 -9.51
C ASN A 294 4.30 20.91 -9.55
N LEU A 295 4.60 19.62 -9.63
CA LEU A 295 5.97 19.11 -9.62
C LEU A 295 6.80 19.62 -10.80
N THR A 296 6.18 19.97 -11.94
CA THR A 296 6.89 20.52 -13.10
C THR A 296 7.33 21.97 -12.93
N ASN A 297 6.83 22.66 -11.91
CA ASN A 297 7.06 24.09 -11.69
C ASN A 297 8.09 24.36 -10.58
N VAL A 298 8.77 23.32 -10.09
CA VAL A 298 9.73 23.41 -8.97
C VAL A 298 11.03 22.69 -9.28
N ASP A 299 12.11 23.09 -8.61
CA ASP A 299 13.39 22.40 -8.67
C ASP A 299 13.38 21.20 -7.72
N ILE A 300 13.34 19.99 -8.27
CA ILE A 300 13.33 18.75 -7.49
C ILE A 300 14.75 18.47 -6.97
N LEU A 301 14.94 18.54 -5.65
CA LEU A 301 16.22 18.28 -4.97
C LEU A 301 16.40 16.79 -4.66
N SER A 302 15.32 16.08 -4.33
CA SER A 302 15.30 14.62 -4.23
C SER A 302 13.90 14.08 -4.44
N TYR A 303 13.78 12.92 -5.09
CA TYR A 303 12.51 12.24 -5.32
C TYR A 303 12.63 10.76 -4.98
N ARG A 304 11.58 10.20 -4.39
CA ARG A 304 11.40 8.76 -4.25
C ARG A 304 9.92 8.43 -4.32
N GLN A 305 9.56 7.43 -5.11
CA GLN A 305 8.26 6.76 -5.05
C GLN A 305 8.49 5.26 -4.86
N GLU A 306 7.69 4.63 -4.01
CA GLU A 306 7.82 3.21 -3.69
C GLU A 306 6.45 2.56 -3.52
N LEU A 307 6.19 1.52 -4.30
CA LEU A 307 5.08 0.61 -4.07
C LEU A 307 5.58 -0.57 -3.22
N ASP A 308 5.12 -0.65 -1.98
CA ASP A 308 5.33 -1.80 -1.10
C ASP A 308 4.29 -2.87 -1.45
N LEU A 309 4.72 -3.89 -2.19
CA LEU A 309 3.88 -5.01 -2.64
C LEU A 309 3.41 -5.88 -1.47
N LYS A 310 4.19 -5.92 -0.38
CA LYS A 310 3.88 -6.76 0.78
C LYS A 310 2.73 -6.18 1.59
N LYS A 311 2.71 -4.85 1.74
CA LYS A 311 1.71 -4.14 2.52
C LYS A 311 0.62 -3.48 1.67
N GLY A 312 0.81 -3.36 0.35
CA GLY A 312 -0.10 -2.68 -0.58
C GLY A 312 -0.21 -1.18 -0.37
N ILE A 313 0.92 -0.52 -0.13
CA ILE A 313 0.99 0.91 0.17
C ILE A 313 1.87 1.60 -0.86
N LEU A 314 1.41 2.74 -1.35
CA LEU A 314 2.23 3.62 -2.18
C LEU A 314 2.80 4.76 -1.32
N TYR A 315 4.12 4.86 -1.33
CA TYR A 315 4.89 5.90 -0.68
C TYR A 315 5.43 6.87 -1.73
N ARG A 316 5.45 8.16 -1.41
CA ARG A 316 6.16 9.16 -2.20
C ARG A 316 6.82 10.17 -1.27
N THR A 317 8.08 10.51 -1.53
CA THR A 317 8.84 11.54 -0.84
C THR A 317 9.45 12.47 -1.87
N VAL A 318 9.19 13.76 -1.73
CA VAL A 318 9.73 14.79 -2.60
C VAL A 318 10.35 15.88 -1.73
N HIS A 319 11.58 16.27 -2.03
CA HIS A 319 12.19 17.49 -1.52
C HIS A 319 12.40 18.38 -2.72
N PHE A 320 11.80 19.57 -2.70
CA PHE A 320 11.87 20.52 -3.80
C PHE A 320 12.14 21.93 -3.30
N GLN A 321 12.54 22.79 -4.23
CA GLN A 321 12.71 24.21 -4.04
C GLN A 321 11.83 24.96 -5.04
N ASP A 322 11.09 25.97 -4.59
CA ASP A 322 10.31 26.83 -5.48
C ASP A 322 11.09 28.03 -6.01
N GLU A 323 10.44 28.85 -6.85
CA GLU A 323 11.02 30.05 -7.47
C GLU A 323 11.53 31.10 -6.45
N ASN A 324 11.01 31.07 -5.22
CA ASN A 324 11.40 31.96 -4.13
C ASN A 324 12.51 31.36 -3.24
N ASN A 325 13.15 30.28 -3.67
CA ASN A 325 14.16 29.51 -2.93
C ASN A 325 13.66 28.90 -1.61
N ARG A 326 12.34 28.73 -1.47
CA ARG A 326 11.76 28.04 -0.31
C ARG A 326 11.83 26.54 -0.57
N GLN A 327 12.44 25.82 0.36
CA GLN A 327 12.57 24.38 0.31
C GLN A 327 11.48 23.72 1.14
N THR A 328 10.85 22.70 0.56
CA THR A 328 9.75 21.97 1.19
C THR A 328 9.97 20.47 1.02
N ARG A 329 9.70 19.72 2.09
CA ARG A 329 9.64 18.26 2.06
C ARG A 329 8.18 17.82 2.10
N LEU A 330 7.83 16.96 1.16
CA LEU A 330 6.51 16.37 0.98
C LEU A 330 6.64 14.86 1.15
N LEU A 331 5.82 14.26 2.01
CA LEU A 331 5.71 12.82 2.18
C LEU A 331 4.25 12.43 1.95
N ASN A 332 4.00 11.43 1.13
CA ASN A 332 2.68 10.86 0.88
C ASN A 332 2.69 9.37 1.19
N ARG A 333 1.60 8.90 1.80
CA ARG A 333 1.27 7.47 1.94
C ARG A 333 -0.17 7.27 1.49
N SER A 334 -0.44 6.30 0.64
CA SER A 334 -1.81 5.98 0.22
C SER A 334 -2.11 4.49 0.25
N LEU A 335 -3.38 4.16 0.49
CA LEU A 335 -3.90 2.80 0.51
C LEU A 335 -5.33 2.75 -0.05
N VAL A 336 -5.66 1.64 -0.71
CA VAL A 336 -7.04 1.18 -0.96
C VAL A 336 -7.26 -0.03 -0.06
N HIS A 337 -8.19 0.06 0.89
CA HIS A 337 -8.15 -0.77 2.09
C HIS A 337 -8.54 -2.24 1.80
N MET A 338 -7.57 -3.15 1.81
CA MET A 338 -7.80 -4.58 1.57
C MET A 338 -8.71 -5.28 2.59
N GLY A 339 -8.83 -4.78 3.83
CA GLY A 339 -9.75 -5.35 4.84
C GLY A 339 -11.16 -4.75 4.87
N ASN A 340 -11.43 -3.72 4.06
CA ASN A 340 -12.69 -2.96 4.06
C ASN A 340 -12.89 -2.41 2.64
N MET A 341 -13.74 -3.07 1.88
CA MET A 341 -13.82 -2.91 0.43
C MET A 341 -14.15 -1.48 -0.01
N HIS A 342 -14.78 -0.68 0.86
CA HIS A 342 -15.28 0.66 0.52
C HIS A 342 -14.33 1.78 0.92
N ILE A 343 -13.23 1.53 1.63
CA ILE A 343 -12.37 2.59 2.19
C ILE A 343 -11.06 2.75 1.42
N ALA A 344 -10.64 3.99 1.21
CA ALA A 344 -9.28 4.37 0.83
C ALA A 344 -8.80 5.55 1.69
N ALA A 345 -7.49 5.76 1.74
CA ALA A 345 -6.93 6.88 2.50
C ALA A 345 -5.62 7.38 1.93
N ILE A 346 -5.35 8.67 2.14
CA ILE A 346 -4.08 9.35 1.89
C ILE A 346 -3.66 10.05 3.18
N GLU A 347 -2.37 9.98 3.50
CA GLU A 347 -1.71 10.89 4.41
C GLU A 347 -0.69 11.71 3.64
N THR A 348 -0.74 13.03 3.79
CA THR A 348 0.23 13.97 3.21
C THR A 348 0.88 14.77 4.34
N VAL A 349 2.19 14.71 4.43
CA VAL A 349 3.00 15.49 5.38
C VAL A 349 3.80 16.54 4.63
N ILE A 350 3.63 17.81 5.01
CA ILE A 350 4.34 18.95 4.46
C ILE A 350 5.24 19.53 5.55
N ILE A 351 6.53 19.70 5.25
CA ILE A 351 7.54 20.23 6.17
C ILE A 351 8.29 21.37 5.48
N PRO A 352 8.17 22.62 5.96
CA PRO A 352 8.97 23.73 5.48
C PRO A 352 10.40 23.60 5.98
N VAL A 353 11.39 23.65 5.09
CA VAL A 353 12.80 23.40 5.43
C VAL A 353 13.55 24.69 5.81
N ASN A 354 13.23 25.81 5.16
CA ASN A 354 13.93 27.09 5.35
C ASN A 354 12.97 28.30 5.28
N TRP A 355 11.68 28.09 5.52
CA TRP A 355 10.66 29.12 5.40
C TRP A 355 9.60 29.00 6.48
N TYR A 356 8.85 30.08 6.66
CA TYR A 356 7.68 30.17 7.53
C TYR A 356 6.60 30.99 6.81
N GLY A 357 5.34 30.79 7.16
CA GLY A 357 4.23 31.53 6.56
C GLY A 357 2.96 30.72 6.46
N LYS A 358 2.01 31.24 5.69
CA LYS A 358 0.72 30.59 5.45
C LYS A 358 0.83 29.61 4.29
N ILE A 359 0.13 28.49 4.41
CA ILE A 359 -0.11 27.52 3.34
C ILE A 359 -1.62 27.33 3.20
N GLU A 360 -2.13 27.40 1.97
CA GLU A 360 -3.51 27.08 1.63
C GLU A 360 -3.55 25.64 1.11
N ILE A 361 -4.47 24.84 1.65
CA ILE A 361 -4.70 23.44 1.27
C ILE A 361 -6.07 23.33 0.59
N CYS A 362 -6.16 22.54 -0.46
CA CYS A 362 -7.41 22.13 -1.09
C CYS A 362 -7.57 20.60 -1.02
N SER A 363 -8.66 20.15 -0.40
CA SER A 363 -9.10 18.75 -0.42
C SER A 363 -10.42 18.65 -1.16
N ALA A 364 -10.47 17.87 -2.24
CA ALA A 364 -11.61 17.84 -3.15
C ALA A 364 -12.08 16.42 -3.52
N LEU A 365 -13.29 16.34 -4.05
CA LEU A 365 -13.81 15.21 -4.82
C LEU A 365 -14.15 15.74 -6.22
N ASP A 366 -13.58 15.13 -7.25
CA ASP A 366 -13.74 15.59 -8.63
C ASP A 366 -14.45 14.56 -9.51
N GLY A 367 -15.75 14.77 -9.75
CA GLY A 367 -16.57 14.00 -10.67
C GLY A 367 -16.61 14.56 -12.10
N GLN A 368 -15.78 15.56 -12.43
CA GLN A 368 -15.69 16.12 -13.79
C GLN A 368 -14.84 15.25 -14.74
N VAL A 369 -14.30 14.15 -14.24
CA VAL A 369 -13.50 13.16 -14.99
C VAL A 369 -14.17 12.67 -16.27
N THR A 370 -13.34 12.28 -17.23
CA THR A 370 -13.78 11.66 -18.49
C THR A 370 -12.89 10.49 -18.85
N ASN A 371 -13.42 9.54 -19.62
CA ASN A 371 -12.66 8.41 -20.15
C ASN A 371 -11.74 8.86 -21.31
N SER A 372 -10.54 9.33 -20.99
CA SER A 372 -9.59 9.85 -21.98
C SER A 372 -8.19 9.22 -21.89
N GLY A 373 -8.04 8.18 -21.07
CA GLY A 373 -6.76 7.51 -20.80
C GLY A 373 -6.21 6.72 -22.00
N VAL A 374 -7.04 6.48 -23.02
CA VAL A 374 -6.62 5.87 -24.29
C VAL A 374 -6.69 6.89 -25.41
N LYS A 375 -5.51 7.31 -25.92
CA LYS A 375 -5.39 8.29 -27.01
C LYS A 375 -6.28 7.97 -28.22
N ARG A 376 -6.42 6.69 -28.59
CA ARG A 376 -7.26 6.21 -29.70
C ARG A 376 -8.75 6.52 -29.52
N TYR A 377 -9.23 6.69 -28.28
CA TYR A 377 -10.65 6.87 -27.97
C TYR A 377 -11.03 8.34 -27.80
N LYS A 378 -10.08 9.29 -27.79
CA LYS A 378 -10.34 10.71 -27.52
C LYS A 378 -11.39 11.36 -28.43
N ASN A 379 -11.56 10.87 -29.66
CA ASN A 379 -12.57 11.37 -30.61
C ASN A 379 -13.98 10.79 -30.40
N LEU A 380 -14.15 9.87 -29.43
CA LEU A 380 -15.43 9.29 -29.06
C LEU A 380 -16.01 10.04 -27.86
N ASN A 381 -17.34 10.02 -27.73
CA ASN A 381 -17.98 10.47 -26.50
C ASN A 381 -17.42 9.70 -25.31
N ASN A 382 -16.98 10.44 -24.29
CA ASN A 382 -16.24 9.92 -23.14
C ASN A 382 -16.71 10.47 -21.79
N LYS A 383 -17.77 11.28 -21.78
CA LYS A 383 -18.40 11.79 -20.56
C LYS A 383 -19.49 10.82 -20.12
N HIS A 384 -19.18 9.98 -19.13
CA HIS A 384 -20.10 8.97 -18.62
C HIS A 384 -20.91 9.43 -17.42
N LEU A 385 -20.45 10.44 -16.68
CA LEU A 385 -21.02 10.85 -15.41
C LEU A 385 -21.87 12.13 -15.54
N GLU A 386 -22.97 12.15 -14.78
CA GLU A 386 -23.80 13.31 -14.51
C GLU A 386 -23.85 13.55 -12.98
N GLU A 387 -23.83 14.81 -12.56
CA GLU A 387 -23.98 15.16 -11.14
C GLU A 387 -25.37 14.75 -10.63
N VAL A 388 -25.43 14.24 -9.40
CA VAL A 388 -26.68 14.03 -8.66
C VAL A 388 -26.75 14.99 -7.48
N GLU A 389 -25.79 14.93 -6.56
CA GLU A 389 -25.70 15.84 -5.43
C GLU A 389 -24.26 16.09 -5.00
N SER A 390 -24.02 17.23 -4.34
CA SER A 390 -22.80 17.50 -3.61
C SER A 390 -23.12 18.27 -2.33
N LYS A 391 -22.59 17.84 -1.19
CA LYS A 391 -22.87 18.48 0.09
C LYS A 391 -21.72 18.38 1.07
N GLN A 392 -21.72 19.32 2.01
CA GLN A 392 -20.89 19.25 3.20
C GLN A 392 -21.70 18.52 4.27
N VAL A 393 -21.15 17.42 4.78
CA VAL A 393 -21.80 16.54 5.77
C VAL A 393 -21.57 17.11 7.17
N ASP A 394 -20.33 17.52 7.45
CA ASP A 394 -19.92 18.23 8.65
C ASP A 394 -18.72 19.15 8.34
N ASP A 395 -18.08 19.71 9.36
CA ASP A 395 -16.93 20.61 9.18
C ASP A 395 -15.76 19.96 8.42
N ASN A 396 -15.50 18.66 8.60
CA ASN A 396 -14.36 17.97 8.00
C ASN A 396 -14.71 17.10 6.78
N THR A 397 -15.99 16.93 6.49
CA THR A 397 -16.49 15.87 5.62
C THR A 397 -17.32 16.44 4.47
N ILE A 398 -16.93 16.12 3.24
CA ILE A 398 -17.66 16.45 2.01
C ILE A 398 -18.11 15.19 1.29
N LEU A 399 -19.20 15.29 0.54
CA LEU A 399 -19.77 14.21 -0.23
C LEU A 399 -20.06 14.66 -1.66
N LEU A 400 -19.78 13.76 -2.61
CA LEU A 400 -20.17 13.87 -4.01
C LEU A 400 -20.92 12.60 -4.43
N GLN A 401 -22.10 12.78 -5.02
CA GLN A 401 -22.83 11.73 -5.70
C GLN A 401 -22.93 12.06 -7.19
N VAL A 402 -22.55 11.09 -8.00
CA VAL A 402 -22.69 11.11 -9.46
C VAL A 402 -23.49 9.91 -9.92
N ARG A 403 -23.95 9.94 -11.17
CA ARG A 403 -24.63 8.82 -11.80
C ARG A 403 -24.10 8.58 -13.20
N THR A 404 -24.02 7.33 -13.62
CA THR A 404 -23.73 7.04 -15.04
C THR A 404 -24.93 7.41 -15.92
N ASN A 405 -24.68 8.10 -17.03
CA ASN A 405 -25.74 8.69 -17.83
C ASN A 405 -26.62 7.68 -18.60
N GLN A 406 -26.16 6.44 -18.82
CA GLN A 406 -26.93 5.39 -19.49
C GLN A 406 -27.28 4.24 -18.54
N SER A 407 -26.31 3.65 -17.84
CA SER A 407 -26.56 2.52 -16.93
C SER A 407 -27.26 2.92 -15.62
N LYS A 408 -27.33 4.23 -15.33
CA LYS A 408 -27.97 4.81 -14.15
C LYS A 408 -27.46 4.24 -12.82
N LEU A 409 -26.20 3.82 -12.80
CA LEU A 409 -25.48 3.44 -11.60
C LEU A 409 -25.21 4.70 -10.78
N ASN A 410 -25.74 4.79 -9.56
CA ASN A 410 -25.37 5.86 -8.64
C ASN A 410 -24.05 5.49 -7.97
N ILE A 411 -23.13 6.45 -7.89
CA ILE A 411 -21.84 6.33 -7.21
C ILE A 411 -21.77 7.47 -6.20
N SER A 412 -21.40 7.17 -4.97
CA SER A 412 -21.19 8.16 -3.92
C SER A 412 -19.82 8.01 -3.31
N GLU A 413 -19.12 9.14 -3.20
CA GLU A 413 -17.89 9.27 -2.44
C GLU A 413 -18.09 10.27 -1.31
N ALA A 414 -17.68 9.89 -0.10
CA ALA A 414 -17.58 10.79 1.04
C ALA A 414 -16.12 10.87 1.49
N SER A 415 -15.63 12.08 1.76
CA SER A 415 -14.23 12.34 2.10
C SER A 415 -14.14 13.14 3.38
N ARG A 416 -13.51 12.57 4.40
CA ARG A 416 -13.16 13.23 5.67
C ARG A 416 -11.70 13.66 5.65
N THR A 417 -11.45 14.96 5.82
CA THR A 417 -10.08 15.52 5.87
C THR A 417 -9.77 16.07 7.25
N GLN A 418 -8.79 15.50 7.93
CA GLN A 418 -8.32 15.92 9.25
C GLN A 418 -6.89 16.45 9.15
N VAL A 419 -6.55 17.44 9.96
CA VAL A 419 -5.28 18.16 9.86
C VAL A 419 -4.63 18.23 11.24
N PHE A 420 -3.34 17.96 11.27
CA PHE A 420 -2.53 17.88 12.48
C PHE A 420 -1.24 18.67 12.30
N LYS A 421 -0.82 19.36 13.34
CA LYS A 421 0.44 20.08 13.43
C LYS A 421 1.25 19.46 14.57
N ASP A 422 2.41 18.87 14.25
CA ASP A 422 3.21 18.07 15.19
C ASP A 422 2.33 17.09 16.00
N GLU A 423 1.52 16.31 15.28
CA GLU A 423 0.57 15.31 15.81
C GLU A 423 -0.66 15.87 16.56
N SER A 424 -0.68 17.17 16.85
CA SER A 424 -1.82 17.83 17.51
C SER A 424 -2.90 18.22 16.50
N PRO A 425 -4.18 17.87 16.71
CA PRO A 425 -5.24 18.25 15.80
C PRO A 425 -5.43 19.77 15.80
N ILE A 426 -5.66 20.35 14.63
CA ILE A 426 -5.91 21.78 14.48
C ILE A 426 -7.32 22.04 13.95
N ILE A 427 -8.00 22.99 14.59
CA ILE A 427 -9.31 23.49 14.17
C ILE A 427 -9.07 24.75 13.34
N MET A 428 -9.70 24.82 12.18
CA MET A 428 -9.59 25.97 11.28
C MET A 428 -10.90 26.15 10.52
N GLU A 429 -11.11 27.38 10.07
CA GLU A 429 -12.20 27.67 9.15
C GLU A 429 -11.92 27.03 7.78
N ARG A 430 -12.96 26.46 7.19
CA ARG A 430 -12.91 25.79 5.89
C ARG A 430 -13.88 26.48 4.95
N LEU A 431 -13.36 26.97 3.83
CA LEU A 431 -14.17 27.52 2.76
C LEU A 431 -14.63 26.38 1.84
N LEU A 432 -15.95 26.19 1.75
CA LEU A 432 -16.53 25.23 0.83
C LEU A 432 -16.58 25.81 -0.59
N VAL A 433 -16.04 25.08 -1.55
CA VAL A 433 -16.09 25.41 -2.98
C VAL A 433 -16.93 24.35 -3.68
N LYS A 434 -18.03 24.76 -4.34
CA LYS A 434 -18.88 23.88 -5.14
C LYS A 434 -18.90 24.31 -6.59
N LYS A 435 -18.76 23.34 -7.49
CA LYS A 435 -18.96 23.47 -8.94
C LYS A 435 -19.73 22.24 -9.43
N PRO A 436 -20.29 22.24 -10.65
CA PRO A 436 -20.99 21.06 -11.15
C PRO A 436 -20.09 19.83 -11.13
N ALA A 437 -20.56 18.76 -10.49
CA ALA A 437 -19.82 17.51 -10.24
C ALA A 437 -18.46 17.69 -9.51
N TYR A 438 -18.27 18.74 -8.72
CA TYR A 438 -17.02 18.98 -7.99
C TYR A 438 -17.29 19.68 -6.65
N ILE A 439 -16.67 19.19 -5.58
CA ILE A 439 -16.78 19.78 -4.25
C ILE A 439 -15.41 19.76 -3.57
N ALA A 440 -15.05 20.87 -2.91
CA ALA A 440 -13.77 21.00 -2.23
C ALA A 440 -13.89 21.80 -0.94
N GLN A 441 -12.96 21.56 -0.02
CA GLN A 441 -12.69 22.42 1.13
C GLN A 441 -11.33 23.05 0.98
N HIS A 442 -11.29 24.37 1.10
CA HIS A 442 -10.05 25.15 1.18
C HIS A 442 -9.85 25.61 2.62
N PHE A 443 -8.62 25.49 3.13
CA PHE A 443 -8.27 25.96 4.46
C PHE A 443 -6.83 26.42 4.50
N THR A 444 -6.52 27.33 5.42
CA THR A 444 -5.19 27.93 5.55
C THR A 444 -4.59 27.63 6.91
N VAL A 445 -3.31 27.25 6.92
CA VAL A 445 -2.55 26.95 8.13
C VAL A 445 -1.28 27.80 8.14
N GLU A 446 -0.90 28.34 9.29
CA GLU A 446 0.41 28.96 9.48
C GLU A 446 1.43 27.89 9.87
N LEU A 447 2.59 27.88 9.21
CA LEU A 447 3.69 26.96 9.49
C LEU A 447 4.97 27.73 9.83
N THR A 448 5.75 27.18 10.74
CA THR A 448 7.13 27.61 11.01
C THR A 448 8.13 26.58 10.50
N GLU A 449 9.38 26.99 10.27
CA GLU A 449 10.46 26.12 9.82
C GLU A 449 10.57 24.84 10.66
N GLY A 450 10.62 23.68 10.00
CA GLY A 450 10.75 22.35 10.62
C GLY A 450 9.46 21.73 11.17
N GLU A 451 8.37 22.49 11.25
CA GLU A 451 7.09 22.03 11.79
C GLU A 451 6.37 21.07 10.82
N LYS A 452 5.84 19.95 11.33
CA LYS A 452 5.19 18.93 10.48
C LYS A 452 3.69 19.21 10.36
N LEU A 453 3.21 19.53 9.16
CA LEU A 453 1.78 19.57 8.83
C LEU A 453 1.34 18.23 8.25
N SER A 454 0.56 17.45 8.99
CA SER A 454 0.01 16.17 8.52
C SER A 454 -1.47 16.31 8.16
N ILE A 455 -1.83 15.93 6.94
CA ILE A 455 -3.20 15.96 6.43
C ILE A 455 -3.62 14.52 6.14
N GLU A 456 -4.60 14.03 6.88
CA GLU A 456 -5.21 12.72 6.69
C GLU A 456 -6.52 12.88 5.93
N LYS A 457 -6.61 12.28 4.74
CA LYS A 457 -7.82 12.23 3.93
C LYS A 457 -8.30 10.79 3.84
N VAL A 458 -9.46 10.50 4.42
CA VAL A 458 -10.12 9.18 4.36
C VAL A 458 -11.33 9.30 3.45
N VAL A 459 -11.49 8.34 2.54
CA VAL A 459 -12.58 8.32 1.57
C VAL A 459 -13.32 7.01 1.63
N SER A 460 -14.65 7.07 1.55
CA SER A 460 -15.51 5.91 1.29
C SER A 460 -16.08 5.98 -0.13
N LEU A 461 -16.22 4.83 -0.79
CA LEU A 461 -16.85 4.69 -2.12
C LEU A 461 -17.94 3.62 -2.06
N PHE A 462 -19.17 4.03 -2.37
CA PHE A 462 -20.34 3.15 -2.46
C PHE A 462 -21.07 3.34 -3.78
N THR A 463 -21.80 2.32 -4.22
CA THR A 463 -22.63 2.36 -5.40
C THR A 463 -24.01 1.78 -5.15
N SER A 464 -24.98 2.10 -6.01
CA SER A 464 -26.32 1.50 -5.94
C SER A 464 -26.36 0.00 -6.27
N ARG A 465 -25.22 -0.66 -6.48
CA ARG A 465 -25.11 -2.11 -6.64
C ARG A 465 -24.72 -2.83 -5.35
N ASP A 466 -24.30 -2.12 -4.32
CA ASP A 466 -23.86 -2.74 -3.08
C ASP A 466 -25.04 -3.43 -2.38
N ALA A 467 -24.75 -4.56 -1.75
CA ALA A 467 -25.74 -5.32 -1.01
C ALA A 467 -25.96 -4.71 0.39
N ALA A 468 -27.16 -4.89 0.93
CA ALA A 468 -27.51 -4.49 2.30
C ALA A 468 -27.34 -3.00 2.63
N ILE A 469 -27.46 -2.11 1.64
CA ILE A 469 -27.48 -0.65 1.84
C ILE A 469 -28.90 -0.09 1.70
N SER A 470 -29.19 1.03 2.39
CA SER A 470 -30.41 1.82 2.12
C SER A 470 -30.21 2.72 0.90
N GLU A 471 -29.11 3.48 0.89
CA GLU A 471 -28.71 4.38 -0.18
C GLU A 471 -27.19 4.54 -0.15
N CYS A 472 -26.54 4.64 -1.32
CA CYS A 472 -25.08 4.75 -1.39
C CYS A 472 -24.52 6.01 -0.72
N THR A 473 -25.27 7.11 -0.70
CA THR A 473 -24.87 8.37 -0.01
C THR A 473 -24.90 8.21 1.50
N LEU A 474 -25.97 7.63 2.03
CA LEU A 474 -26.09 7.39 3.47
C LEU A 474 -24.97 6.47 3.98
N GLU A 475 -24.66 5.40 3.24
CA GLU A 475 -23.63 4.46 3.67
C GLU A 475 -22.20 4.98 3.44
N SER A 476 -21.96 5.78 2.39
CA SER A 476 -20.65 6.45 2.23
C SER A 476 -20.38 7.43 3.37
N GLU A 477 -21.37 8.24 3.77
CA GLU A 477 -21.26 9.15 4.93
C GLU A 477 -20.94 8.38 6.21
N LYS A 478 -21.76 7.38 6.57
CA LYS A 478 -21.53 6.59 7.78
C LYS A 478 -20.16 5.94 7.79
N ALA A 479 -19.76 5.30 6.69
CA ALA A 479 -18.49 4.59 6.60
C ALA A 479 -17.29 5.52 6.82
N VAL A 480 -17.32 6.74 6.27
CA VAL A 480 -16.20 7.69 6.46
C VAL A 480 -16.20 8.32 7.85
N LEU A 481 -17.37 8.52 8.46
CA LEU A 481 -17.50 9.03 9.82
C LEU A 481 -17.01 8.00 10.86
N ASP A 482 -17.34 6.72 10.67
CA ASP A 482 -16.96 5.61 11.56
C ASP A 482 -15.51 5.15 11.34
N ALA A 483 -14.89 5.47 10.19
CA ALA A 483 -13.54 5.05 9.89
C ALA A 483 -12.52 5.61 10.90
N PRO A 484 -11.54 4.81 11.35
CA PRO A 484 -10.45 5.31 12.19
C PRO A 484 -9.56 6.30 11.42
N ARG A 485 -8.60 6.90 12.12
CA ARG A 485 -7.52 7.69 11.52
C ARG A 485 -6.66 6.85 10.58
N PHE A 486 -5.83 7.51 9.76
CA PHE A 486 -4.97 6.85 8.77
C PHE A 486 -4.16 5.70 9.37
N ASN A 487 -3.50 5.92 10.51
CA ASN A 487 -2.69 4.88 11.16
C ASN A 487 -3.51 3.66 11.63
N GLY A 488 -4.78 3.86 12.04
CA GLY A 488 -5.66 2.75 12.38
C GLY A 488 -6.04 1.92 11.15
N LEU A 489 -6.38 2.59 10.05
CA LEU A 489 -6.64 1.95 8.75
C LEU A 489 -5.40 1.21 8.24
N LEU A 490 -4.22 1.81 8.34
CA LEU A 490 -2.95 1.23 7.91
C LEU A 490 -2.65 -0.10 8.63
N GLN A 491 -2.91 -0.18 9.93
CA GLN A 491 -2.71 -1.39 10.72
C GLN A 491 -3.61 -2.53 10.22
N THR A 492 -4.93 -2.29 10.13
CA THR A 492 -5.90 -3.31 9.68
C THR A 492 -5.69 -3.69 8.21
N HIS A 493 -5.30 -2.73 7.37
CA HIS A 493 -4.94 -2.94 5.97
C HIS A 493 -3.75 -3.90 5.82
N THR A 494 -2.66 -3.63 6.55
CA THR A 494 -1.43 -4.44 6.49
C THR A 494 -1.69 -5.87 6.99
N ILE A 495 -2.54 -6.03 8.00
CA ILE A 495 -2.97 -7.34 8.49
C ILE A 495 -3.73 -8.11 7.39
N ALA A 496 -4.66 -7.45 6.69
CA ALA A 496 -5.40 -8.08 5.59
C ALA A 496 -4.47 -8.54 4.46
N TRP A 497 -3.50 -7.71 4.06
CA TRP A 497 -2.48 -8.09 3.09
C TRP A 497 -1.60 -9.25 3.57
N LYS A 498 -1.19 -9.25 4.85
CA LYS A 498 -0.42 -10.37 5.42
C LYS A 498 -1.18 -11.70 5.30
N HIS A 499 -2.48 -11.71 5.57
CA HIS A 499 -3.32 -12.91 5.42
C HIS A 499 -3.44 -13.34 3.95
N LEU A 500 -3.56 -12.36 3.04
CA LEU A 500 -3.64 -12.64 1.61
C LEU A 500 -2.33 -13.25 1.10
N TRP A 501 -1.19 -12.63 1.40
CA TRP A 501 0.12 -13.15 1.04
C TRP A 501 0.40 -14.54 1.61
N HIS A 502 -0.05 -14.84 2.83
CA HIS A 502 0.08 -16.19 3.39
C HIS A 502 -0.54 -17.27 2.48
N SER A 503 -1.61 -16.94 1.74
CA SER A 503 -2.29 -17.88 0.84
C SER A 503 -1.67 -17.93 -0.56
N PHE A 504 -1.07 -16.83 -1.02
CA PHE A 504 -0.69 -16.63 -2.42
C PHE A 504 0.82 -16.50 -2.67
N GLU A 505 1.64 -16.36 -1.63
CA GLU A 505 3.08 -16.20 -1.78
C GLU A 505 3.72 -17.42 -2.45
N ILE A 506 4.57 -17.13 -3.44
CA ILE A 506 5.42 -18.11 -4.11
C ILE A 506 6.86 -17.63 -3.96
N ASN A 507 7.65 -18.39 -3.18
CA ASN A 507 9.07 -18.14 -3.00
C ASN A 507 9.87 -19.04 -3.93
N LEU A 508 10.66 -18.41 -4.80
CA LEU A 508 11.56 -19.11 -5.70
C LEU A 508 12.82 -19.49 -4.93
N GLY A 509 13.10 -20.80 -4.80
CA GLY A 509 14.35 -21.30 -4.24
C GLY A 509 15.53 -21.09 -5.18
N LEU A 510 15.82 -19.85 -5.56
CA LEU A 510 16.90 -19.49 -6.46
C LEU A 510 18.23 -19.56 -5.68
N ASN A 511 19.13 -20.43 -6.14
CA ASN A 511 20.48 -20.51 -5.59
C ASN A 511 21.14 -19.13 -5.65
N SER A 512 21.59 -18.67 -4.48
CA SER A 512 22.08 -17.34 -4.13
C SER A 512 23.20 -16.83 -5.06
N SER A 513 22.78 -16.23 -6.18
CA SER A 513 23.57 -15.31 -6.98
C SER A 513 22.76 -14.02 -7.12
N ASN A 514 23.44 -12.86 -7.24
CA ASN A 514 22.84 -11.52 -7.23
C ASN A 514 21.66 -11.30 -8.22
N ASN A 515 21.38 -12.23 -9.14
CA ASN A 515 20.26 -12.19 -10.08
C ASN A 515 18.95 -12.81 -9.55
N SER A 516 18.89 -13.28 -8.30
CA SER A 516 17.69 -13.90 -7.72
C SER A 516 16.60 -12.90 -7.30
N HIS A 517 16.97 -11.69 -6.88
CA HIS A 517 16.03 -10.68 -6.34
C HIS A 517 15.08 -10.07 -7.38
N PRO A 518 15.49 -9.73 -8.63
CA PRO A 518 14.58 -9.14 -9.61
C PRO A 518 13.46 -10.07 -10.06
N ILE A 519 13.74 -11.37 -10.25
CA ILE A 519 12.74 -12.36 -10.70
C ILE A 519 11.67 -12.56 -9.62
N GLN A 520 12.09 -12.69 -8.36
CA GLN A 520 11.16 -12.79 -7.23
C GLN A 520 10.28 -11.52 -7.11
N GLY A 521 10.87 -10.34 -7.36
CA GLY A 521 10.14 -9.06 -7.38
C GLY A 521 9.08 -9.01 -8.47
N ILE A 522 9.43 -9.39 -9.70
CA ILE A 522 8.48 -9.43 -10.84
C ILE A 522 7.33 -10.40 -10.55
N LEU A 523 7.62 -11.59 -10.02
CA LEU A 523 6.56 -12.55 -9.66
C LEU A 523 5.61 -11.98 -8.60
N ARG A 524 6.14 -11.31 -7.57
CA ARG A 524 5.33 -10.66 -6.54
C ARG A 524 4.52 -9.51 -7.11
N LEU A 525 5.06 -8.72 -8.04
CA LEU A 525 4.32 -7.67 -8.74
C LEU A 525 3.13 -8.24 -9.52
N TYR A 526 3.32 -9.35 -10.23
CA TYR A 526 2.21 -10.02 -10.95
C TYR A 526 1.14 -10.55 -10.00
N ILE A 527 1.55 -11.21 -8.90
CA ILE A 527 0.61 -11.71 -7.90
C ILE A 527 -0.13 -10.54 -7.24
N PHE A 528 0.57 -9.46 -6.90
CA PHE A 528 -0.01 -8.25 -6.34
C PHE A 528 -1.14 -7.70 -7.21
N HIS A 529 -0.90 -7.44 -8.49
CA HIS A 529 -1.93 -6.92 -9.40
C HIS A 529 -3.11 -7.87 -9.64
N LEU A 530 -2.88 -9.19 -9.60
CA LEU A 530 -3.97 -10.17 -9.65
C LEU A 530 -4.86 -10.05 -8.42
N LEU A 531 -4.26 -9.92 -7.23
CA LEU A 531 -4.97 -9.80 -5.96
C LEU A 531 -5.72 -8.47 -5.80
N GLU A 532 -5.21 -7.40 -6.39
CA GLU A 532 -5.93 -6.11 -6.45
C GLU A 532 -7.11 -6.15 -7.43
N SER A 533 -7.01 -6.95 -8.50
CA SER A 533 -8.06 -7.07 -9.51
C SER A 533 -9.17 -8.03 -9.07
N ALA A 534 -8.82 -9.12 -8.40
CA ALA A 534 -9.76 -10.05 -7.78
C ALA A 534 -9.24 -10.50 -6.41
N SER A 535 -9.97 -10.10 -5.36
CA SER A 535 -9.66 -10.42 -3.98
C SER A 535 -10.84 -11.16 -3.33
N MET A 536 -10.77 -11.39 -2.01
CA MET A 536 -11.91 -11.90 -1.25
C MET A 536 -13.16 -11.01 -1.36
N HIS A 537 -12.99 -9.72 -1.65
CA HIS A 537 -14.11 -8.79 -1.88
C HIS A 537 -14.87 -9.08 -3.18
N SER A 538 -14.26 -9.80 -4.12
CA SER A 538 -14.91 -10.14 -5.39
C SER A 538 -15.94 -11.26 -5.27
N LEU A 539 -16.04 -11.96 -4.13
CA LEU A 539 -16.88 -13.17 -3.96
C LEU A 539 -18.37 -12.94 -4.24
N ASP A 540 -18.91 -11.79 -3.87
CA ASP A 540 -20.34 -11.49 -4.01
C ASP A 540 -20.63 -10.43 -5.08
N ILE A 541 -19.61 -10.01 -5.82
CA ILE A 541 -19.74 -9.00 -6.87
C ILE A 541 -19.89 -9.72 -8.22
N ASP A 542 -20.82 -9.25 -9.04
CA ASP A 542 -21.05 -9.79 -10.38
C ASP A 542 -20.02 -9.30 -11.40
N VAL A 543 -18.81 -9.88 -11.33
CA VAL A 543 -17.64 -9.49 -12.13
C VAL A 543 -16.94 -10.69 -12.76
N GLY A 544 -16.31 -10.47 -13.92
CA GLY A 544 -15.32 -11.38 -14.49
C GLY A 544 -13.92 -10.76 -14.43
N MET A 545 -12.94 -11.39 -15.06
CA MET A 545 -11.55 -10.91 -15.01
C MET A 545 -11.13 -10.21 -16.32
N PRO A 546 -10.84 -8.90 -16.30
CA PRO A 546 -10.42 -8.16 -17.48
C PRO A 546 -8.93 -8.38 -17.81
N SER A 547 -8.55 -8.24 -19.09
CA SER A 547 -7.18 -8.47 -19.57
C SER A 547 -6.12 -7.50 -19.05
N ARG A 548 -6.54 -6.38 -18.44
CA ARG A 548 -5.66 -5.33 -17.89
C ARG A 548 -5.92 -5.05 -16.41
N GLY A 549 -6.61 -5.97 -15.71
CA GLY A 549 -7.15 -5.68 -14.39
C GLY A 549 -8.09 -4.45 -14.42
N TRP A 550 -8.30 -3.82 -13.26
CA TRP A 550 -9.03 -2.56 -13.16
C TRP A 550 -8.10 -1.33 -13.19
N HIS A 551 -6.96 -1.42 -13.88
CA HIS A 551 -5.84 -0.47 -13.76
C HIS A 551 -5.86 0.64 -14.82
N GLY A 552 -6.85 0.63 -15.71
CA GLY A 552 -6.99 1.60 -16.79
C GLY A 552 -8.03 1.23 -17.84
N GLU A 553 -8.11 2.06 -18.87
CA GLU A 553 -9.17 2.02 -19.89
C GLU A 553 -8.83 1.22 -21.15
N ALA A 554 -7.61 0.68 -21.23
CA ALA A 554 -7.21 -0.18 -22.34
C ALA A 554 -8.11 -1.43 -22.39
N TYR A 555 -8.49 -1.85 -23.61
CA TYR A 555 -9.52 -2.87 -23.83
C TYR A 555 -10.88 -2.59 -23.16
N ARG A 556 -11.12 -1.35 -22.70
CA ARG A 556 -12.40 -0.88 -22.13
C ARG A 556 -12.81 -1.65 -20.87
N GLY A 557 -11.85 -2.33 -20.22
CA GLY A 557 -12.09 -3.24 -19.10
C GLY A 557 -12.88 -4.49 -19.48
N HIS A 558 -13.06 -4.81 -20.76
CA HIS A 558 -13.82 -5.99 -21.17
C HIS A 558 -13.14 -7.31 -20.78
N ILE A 559 -13.96 -8.33 -20.67
CA ILE A 559 -13.61 -9.68 -20.24
C ILE A 559 -13.52 -10.59 -21.47
N PHE A 560 -12.34 -11.19 -21.64
CA PHE A 560 -11.95 -12.02 -22.78
C PHE A 560 -11.75 -13.47 -22.32
N TRP A 561 -11.08 -14.30 -23.12
CA TRP A 561 -10.67 -15.65 -22.76
C TRP A 561 -9.47 -15.73 -21.79
N ASP A 562 -8.83 -14.59 -21.47
CA ASP A 562 -7.62 -14.46 -20.63
C ASP A 562 -7.76 -15.11 -19.25
N GLU A 563 -9.00 -15.30 -18.78
CA GLU A 563 -9.35 -16.11 -17.61
C GLU A 563 -8.67 -17.49 -17.62
N LEU A 564 -8.40 -18.07 -18.79
CA LEU A 564 -7.68 -19.34 -18.94
C LEU A 564 -6.27 -19.32 -18.33
N ILE A 565 -5.61 -18.16 -18.33
CA ILE A 565 -4.26 -17.97 -17.76
C ILE A 565 -4.33 -17.73 -16.24
N ILE A 566 -5.41 -17.11 -15.78
CA ILE A 566 -5.57 -16.63 -14.39
C ILE A 566 -6.20 -17.69 -13.50
N PHE A 567 -7.16 -18.46 -14.02
CA PHE A 567 -7.93 -19.43 -13.26
C PHE A 567 -7.08 -20.52 -12.62
N PRO A 568 -6.04 -21.09 -13.27
CA PRO A 568 -5.17 -22.04 -12.59
C PRO A 568 -4.60 -21.48 -11.28
N PHE A 569 -4.19 -20.20 -11.25
CA PHE A 569 -3.68 -19.58 -10.03
C PHE A 569 -4.76 -19.47 -8.93
N LEU A 570 -5.96 -19.03 -9.29
CA LEU A 570 -7.06 -18.83 -8.33
C LEU A 570 -7.67 -20.14 -7.84
N ILE A 571 -7.92 -21.10 -8.73
CA ILE A 571 -8.61 -22.36 -8.41
C ILE A 571 -7.87 -23.15 -7.32
N TYR A 572 -6.53 -23.21 -7.36
CA TYR A 572 -5.74 -23.95 -6.36
C TYR A 572 -5.57 -23.23 -5.03
N ARG A 573 -5.84 -21.92 -4.96
CA ARG A 573 -5.58 -21.09 -3.76
C ARG A 573 -6.87 -20.63 -3.09
N VAL A 574 -7.78 -20.05 -3.86
CA VAL A 574 -9.07 -19.53 -3.42
C VAL A 574 -10.13 -19.85 -4.49
N PRO A 575 -10.58 -21.11 -4.57
CA PRO A 575 -11.55 -21.54 -5.58
C PRO A 575 -12.88 -20.77 -5.52
N GLN A 576 -13.22 -20.17 -4.39
CA GLN A 576 -14.43 -19.37 -4.22
C GLN A 576 -14.43 -18.16 -5.15
N ILE A 577 -13.28 -17.50 -5.37
CA ILE A 577 -13.17 -16.39 -6.33
C ILE A 577 -13.39 -16.91 -7.75
N ALA A 578 -12.74 -18.01 -8.12
CA ALA A 578 -12.91 -18.63 -9.44
C ALA A 578 -14.38 -19.02 -9.70
N ARG A 579 -15.08 -19.53 -8.67
CA ARG A 579 -16.51 -19.83 -8.74
C ARG A 579 -17.32 -18.57 -9.08
N THR A 580 -17.03 -17.44 -8.44
CA THR A 580 -17.73 -16.17 -8.74
C THR A 580 -17.47 -15.68 -10.16
N LEU A 581 -16.21 -15.74 -10.62
CA LEU A 581 -15.86 -15.39 -12.00
C LEU A 581 -16.54 -16.31 -13.03
N LEU A 582 -16.75 -17.59 -12.70
CA LEU A 582 -17.57 -18.50 -13.51
C LEU A 582 -19.05 -18.17 -13.47
N MET A 583 -19.58 -17.75 -12.31
CA MET A 583 -20.97 -17.31 -12.19
C MET A 583 -21.26 -16.06 -13.03
N TYR A 584 -20.28 -15.18 -13.25
CA TYR A 584 -20.38 -14.11 -14.24
C TYR A 584 -20.75 -14.68 -15.62
N ARG A 585 -20.05 -15.71 -16.11
CA ARG A 585 -20.37 -16.37 -17.40
C ARG A 585 -21.76 -16.99 -17.39
N TYR A 586 -22.13 -17.70 -16.34
CA TYR A 586 -23.45 -18.32 -16.23
C TYR A 586 -24.58 -17.27 -16.30
N ARG A 587 -24.46 -16.15 -15.58
CA ARG A 587 -25.46 -15.06 -15.59
C ARG A 587 -25.65 -14.43 -16.98
N ARG A 588 -24.67 -14.55 -17.88
CA ARG A 588 -24.72 -14.07 -19.27
C ARG A 588 -25.17 -15.13 -20.29
N LEU A 589 -25.45 -16.37 -19.87
CA LEU A 589 -25.80 -17.48 -20.75
C LEU A 589 -27.01 -17.18 -21.66
N LYS A 590 -28.01 -16.46 -21.15
CA LYS A 590 -29.19 -16.07 -21.94
C LYS A 590 -28.83 -15.18 -23.13
N GLU A 591 -27.87 -14.26 -22.96
CA GLU A 591 -27.45 -13.37 -24.05
C GLU A 591 -26.59 -14.13 -25.07
N ALA A 592 -25.72 -15.03 -24.61
CA ALA A 592 -24.96 -15.94 -25.48
C ALA A 592 -25.87 -16.83 -26.35
N ARG A 593 -26.98 -17.34 -25.79
CA ARG A 593 -28.01 -18.08 -26.54
C ARG A 593 -28.66 -17.23 -27.63
N LYS A 594 -29.02 -15.98 -27.32
CA LYS A 594 -29.59 -15.04 -28.32
C LYS A 594 -28.57 -14.73 -29.41
N ALA A 595 -27.30 -14.59 -29.08
CA ALA A 595 -26.24 -14.33 -30.04
C ALA A 595 -26.09 -15.50 -31.04
N ALA A 596 -26.10 -16.75 -30.56
CA ALA A 596 -26.09 -17.94 -31.42
C ALA A 596 -27.32 -17.97 -32.35
N TYR A 597 -28.52 -17.79 -31.79
CA TYR A 597 -29.77 -17.82 -32.54
C TYR A 597 -29.82 -16.77 -33.66
N LYS A 598 -29.34 -15.55 -33.40
CA LYS A 598 -29.28 -14.46 -34.40
C LYS A 598 -28.43 -14.81 -35.62
N LEU A 599 -27.45 -15.70 -35.48
CA LEU A 599 -26.60 -16.17 -36.58
C LEU A 599 -27.08 -17.50 -37.18
N GLY A 600 -28.24 -18.02 -36.76
CA GLY A 600 -28.78 -19.30 -37.23
C GLY A 600 -28.19 -20.53 -36.53
N TYR A 601 -27.40 -20.35 -35.48
CA TYR A 601 -26.84 -21.43 -34.68
C TYR A 601 -27.77 -21.81 -33.51
N LYS A 602 -27.53 -22.98 -32.92
CA LYS A 602 -28.16 -23.42 -31.66
C LYS A 602 -27.19 -23.19 -30.51
N GLY A 603 -27.59 -23.48 -29.28
CA GLY A 603 -26.69 -23.44 -28.14
C GLY A 603 -26.37 -22.03 -27.66
N ALA A 604 -25.21 -21.87 -27.00
CA ALA A 604 -24.71 -20.61 -26.49
C ALA A 604 -23.41 -20.22 -27.20
N MET A 605 -23.37 -19.01 -27.75
CA MET A 605 -22.20 -18.41 -28.38
C MET A 605 -21.81 -17.16 -27.57
N TYR A 606 -20.87 -17.32 -26.65
CA TYR A 606 -20.32 -16.22 -25.86
C TYR A 606 -19.58 -15.21 -26.75
N PRO A 607 -19.63 -13.92 -26.39
CA PRO A 607 -18.95 -12.88 -27.15
C PRO A 607 -17.43 -12.95 -26.98
N TRP A 608 -16.69 -12.45 -27.96
CA TRP A 608 -15.23 -12.31 -27.83
C TRP A 608 -14.86 -11.28 -26.75
N GLN A 609 -15.56 -10.13 -26.76
CA GLN A 609 -15.47 -9.12 -25.71
C GLN A 609 -16.76 -9.05 -24.93
N SER A 610 -16.68 -9.37 -23.64
CA SER A 610 -17.82 -9.38 -22.73
C SER A 610 -17.74 -8.23 -21.74
N GLY A 611 -18.86 -7.55 -21.50
CA GLY A 611 -18.98 -6.50 -20.48
C GLY A 611 -20.20 -6.70 -19.59
N SER A 612 -21.01 -5.66 -19.41
CA SER A 612 -22.09 -5.67 -18.41
C SER A 612 -23.11 -6.80 -18.58
N ASN A 613 -23.71 -6.97 -19.76
CA ASN A 613 -24.85 -7.87 -19.98
C ASN A 613 -24.53 -9.11 -20.83
N GLY A 614 -23.28 -9.24 -21.29
CA GLY A 614 -22.83 -10.38 -22.09
C GLY A 614 -23.14 -10.32 -23.59
N ARG A 615 -23.58 -9.18 -24.13
CA ARG A 615 -23.59 -8.97 -25.58
C ARG A 615 -22.15 -8.83 -26.11
N GLU A 616 -21.98 -8.95 -27.41
CA GLU A 616 -20.71 -8.70 -28.09
C GLU A 616 -20.36 -7.21 -28.07
N GLU A 617 -19.21 -6.87 -27.47
CA GLU A 617 -18.66 -5.51 -27.43
C GLU A 617 -17.43 -5.33 -28.35
N SER A 618 -17.01 -6.37 -29.08
CA SER A 618 -15.94 -6.24 -30.06
C SER A 618 -16.30 -5.20 -31.11
N GLN A 619 -15.34 -4.35 -31.45
CA GLN A 619 -15.58 -3.31 -32.44
C GLN A 619 -15.78 -3.95 -33.82
N LYS A 620 -16.53 -3.27 -34.70
CA LYS A 620 -16.67 -3.71 -36.10
C LYS A 620 -15.54 -3.19 -36.97
N VAL A 621 -14.90 -2.11 -36.53
CA VAL A 621 -13.83 -1.40 -37.22
C VAL A 621 -12.83 -0.86 -36.21
N HIS A 622 -11.56 -0.80 -36.61
CA HIS A 622 -10.48 -0.20 -35.85
C HIS A 622 -9.73 0.81 -36.72
N LEU A 623 -9.35 1.94 -36.13
CA LEU A 623 -8.44 2.88 -36.77
C LEU A 623 -7.01 2.30 -36.69
N ASN A 624 -6.39 2.06 -37.85
CA ASN A 624 -4.98 1.71 -37.91
C ASN A 624 -4.16 3.00 -37.72
N PRO A 625 -3.32 3.10 -36.68
CA PRO A 625 -2.60 4.33 -36.35
C PRO A 625 -1.50 4.69 -37.36
N VAL A 626 -0.98 3.71 -38.10
CA VAL A 626 0.07 3.91 -39.11
C VAL A 626 -0.52 4.41 -40.43
N SER A 627 -1.63 3.81 -40.87
CA SER A 627 -2.25 4.18 -42.15
C SER A 627 -3.33 5.26 -42.05
N GLY A 628 -3.83 5.54 -40.84
CA GLY A 628 -4.94 6.46 -40.61
C GLY A 628 -6.30 5.97 -41.12
N HIS A 629 -6.37 4.73 -41.62
CA HIS A 629 -7.59 4.15 -42.20
C HIS A 629 -8.33 3.26 -41.20
N TRP A 630 -9.66 3.24 -41.33
CA TRP A 630 -10.50 2.29 -40.62
C TRP A 630 -10.43 0.92 -41.30
N VAL A 631 -9.95 -0.07 -40.55
CA VAL A 631 -9.88 -1.47 -40.96
C VAL A 631 -11.01 -2.24 -40.30
N ARG A 632 -11.59 -3.21 -41.00
CA ARG A 632 -12.62 -4.09 -40.44
C ARG A 632 -12.02 -4.98 -39.37
N ASP A 633 -12.69 -5.09 -38.24
CA ASP A 633 -12.30 -5.98 -37.15
C ASP A 633 -13.11 -7.29 -37.24
N ASN A 634 -12.38 -8.39 -37.41
CA ASN A 634 -12.93 -9.74 -37.55
C ASN A 634 -12.76 -10.59 -36.28
N THR A 635 -12.26 -10.02 -35.17
CA THR A 635 -11.99 -10.74 -33.91
C THR A 635 -13.24 -11.39 -33.30
N HIS A 636 -14.44 -10.88 -33.60
CA HIS A 636 -15.71 -11.52 -33.23
C HIS A 636 -15.88 -12.96 -33.78
N LEU A 637 -15.04 -13.39 -34.74
CA LEU A 637 -14.98 -14.76 -35.26
C LEU A 637 -14.11 -15.70 -34.41
N GLN A 638 -13.48 -15.20 -33.34
CA GLN A 638 -12.77 -16.01 -32.35
C GLN A 638 -13.76 -16.76 -31.46
N ARG A 639 -14.36 -17.81 -32.03
CA ARG A 639 -15.37 -18.64 -31.34
C ARG A 639 -14.78 -19.53 -30.26
N HIS A 640 -13.45 -19.69 -30.23
CA HIS A 640 -12.73 -20.54 -29.29
C HIS A 640 -12.86 -20.11 -27.82
N ILE A 641 -13.28 -18.86 -27.53
CA ILE A 641 -13.63 -18.43 -26.16
C ILE A 641 -14.67 -19.36 -25.51
N ASN A 642 -15.60 -19.93 -26.30
CA ASN A 642 -16.57 -20.89 -25.79
C ASN A 642 -15.89 -22.15 -25.24
N ALA A 643 -14.86 -22.66 -25.94
CA ALA A 643 -14.10 -23.81 -25.46
C ALA A 643 -13.25 -23.46 -24.22
N ALA A 644 -12.70 -22.24 -24.15
CA ALA A 644 -12.00 -21.76 -22.95
C ALA A 644 -12.91 -21.70 -21.71
N ILE A 645 -14.17 -21.27 -21.88
CA ILE A 645 -15.17 -21.28 -20.79
C ILE A 645 -15.44 -22.72 -20.30
N VAL A 646 -15.63 -23.67 -21.23
CA VAL A 646 -15.82 -25.09 -20.88
C VAL A 646 -14.59 -25.63 -20.14
N TYR A 647 -13.40 -25.33 -20.63
CA TYR A 647 -12.15 -25.73 -19.99
C TYR A 647 -12.04 -25.20 -18.55
N ASN A 648 -12.35 -23.92 -18.34
CA ASN A 648 -12.33 -23.29 -17.02
C ASN A 648 -13.34 -23.93 -16.05
N ILE A 649 -14.57 -24.19 -16.50
CA ILE A 649 -15.60 -24.90 -15.70
C ILE A 649 -15.10 -26.30 -15.33
N TRP A 650 -14.52 -27.02 -16.29
CA TRP A 650 -14.04 -28.37 -16.07
C TRP A 650 -12.83 -28.42 -15.13
N GLN A 651 -11.85 -27.53 -15.30
CA GLN A 651 -10.71 -27.40 -14.39
C GLN A 651 -11.17 -27.06 -12.97
N TYR A 652 -12.10 -26.11 -12.82
CA TYR A 652 -12.68 -25.77 -11.53
C TYR A 652 -13.31 -26.99 -10.85
N TYR A 653 -14.15 -27.73 -11.58
CA TYR A 653 -14.76 -28.96 -11.06
C TYR A 653 -13.72 -30.04 -10.72
N GLN A 654 -12.72 -30.26 -11.56
CA GLN A 654 -11.69 -31.27 -11.32
C GLN A 654 -10.89 -31.00 -10.04
N VAL A 655 -10.60 -29.73 -9.74
CA VAL A 655 -9.84 -29.37 -8.53
C VAL A 655 -10.72 -29.33 -7.28
N THR A 656 -11.95 -28.84 -7.38
CA THR A 656 -12.81 -28.58 -6.21
C THR A 656 -13.79 -29.71 -5.88
N CYS A 657 -14.11 -30.55 -6.87
CA CYS A 657 -15.23 -31.50 -6.80
C CYS A 657 -16.57 -30.83 -6.43
N ASP A 658 -16.77 -29.53 -6.75
CA ASP A 658 -18.03 -28.82 -6.50
C ASP A 658 -19.13 -29.33 -7.46
N LEU A 659 -19.77 -30.43 -7.04
CA LEU A 659 -20.88 -31.07 -7.74
C LEU A 659 -22.13 -30.18 -7.77
N GLU A 660 -22.31 -29.30 -6.78
CA GLU A 660 -23.43 -28.36 -6.75
C GLU A 660 -23.28 -27.35 -7.88
N PHE A 661 -22.12 -26.70 -7.98
CA PHE A 661 -21.83 -25.78 -9.08
C PHE A 661 -21.96 -26.46 -10.43
N LEU A 662 -21.38 -27.66 -10.60
CA LEU A 662 -21.48 -28.38 -11.86
C LEU A 662 -22.94 -28.72 -12.21
N SER A 663 -23.73 -29.23 -11.27
CA SER A 663 -25.09 -29.69 -11.53
C SER A 663 -26.06 -28.55 -11.81
N PHE A 664 -25.95 -27.43 -11.08
CA PHE A 664 -26.90 -26.32 -11.19
C PHE A 664 -26.49 -25.27 -12.21
N TYR A 665 -25.19 -25.14 -12.53
CA TYR A 665 -24.69 -24.05 -13.38
C TYR A 665 -23.75 -24.53 -14.48
N GLY A 666 -22.68 -25.24 -14.12
CA GLY A 666 -21.59 -25.61 -15.03
C GLY A 666 -22.05 -26.50 -16.20
N ALA A 667 -22.84 -27.54 -15.91
CA ALA A 667 -23.31 -28.49 -16.91
C ALA A 667 -24.22 -27.83 -17.95
N GLU A 668 -25.09 -26.89 -17.56
CA GLU A 668 -25.93 -26.14 -18.49
C GLU A 668 -25.08 -25.34 -19.48
N VAL A 669 -24.06 -24.64 -18.99
CA VAL A 669 -23.13 -23.87 -19.85
C VAL A 669 -22.37 -24.79 -20.80
N ILE A 670 -21.82 -25.90 -20.30
CA ILE A 670 -21.09 -26.87 -21.11
C ILE A 670 -21.98 -27.43 -22.23
N LEU A 671 -23.19 -27.88 -21.89
CA LEU A 671 -24.11 -28.47 -22.85
C LEU A 671 -24.57 -27.47 -23.90
N GLU A 672 -24.84 -26.22 -23.53
CA GLU A 672 -25.23 -25.20 -24.50
C GLU A 672 -24.08 -24.80 -25.42
N ILE A 673 -22.85 -24.76 -24.93
CA ILE A 673 -21.67 -24.54 -25.78
C ILE A 673 -21.45 -25.73 -26.72
N ALA A 674 -21.61 -26.96 -26.25
CA ALA A 674 -21.53 -28.15 -27.10
C ALA A 674 -22.60 -28.13 -28.21
N ARG A 675 -23.84 -27.69 -27.90
CA ARG A 675 -24.91 -27.49 -28.90
C ARG A 675 -24.57 -26.42 -29.92
N PHE A 676 -23.85 -25.37 -29.52
CA PHE A 676 -23.35 -24.35 -30.43
C PHE A 676 -22.35 -24.95 -31.42
N TRP A 677 -21.31 -25.61 -30.93
CA TRP A 677 -20.31 -26.26 -31.79
C TRP A 677 -20.92 -27.29 -32.74
N ALA A 678 -21.83 -28.14 -32.24
CA ALA A 678 -22.54 -29.12 -33.07
C ALA A 678 -23.40 -28.45 -34.17
N SER A 679 -23.92 -27.25 -33.94
CA SER A 679 -24.70 -26.51 -34.95
C SER A 679 -23.84 -25.72 -35.94
N MET A 680 -22.60 -25.39 -35.57
CA MET A 680 -21.65 -24.66 -36.41
C MET A 680 -20.84 -25.59 -37.31
N ALA A 681 -20.58 -26.82 -36.86
CA ALA A 681 -19.82 -27.81 -37.62
C ALA A 681 -20.54 -28.20 -38.93
N THR A 682 -19.77 -28.28 -40.02
CA THR A 682 -20.25 -28.67 -41.34
C THR A 682 -19.74 -30.07 -41.69
N TYR A 683 -20.62 -30.99 -42.06
CA TYR A 683 -20.21 -32.33 -42.52
C TYR A 683 -19.74 -32.31 -43.98
N ASN A 684 -18.48 -32.64 -44.19
CA ASN A 684 -17.85 -32.77 -45.50
C ASN A 684 -17.95 -34.22 -45.99
N LYS A 685 -18.96 -34.50 -46.82
CA LYS A 685 -19.22 -35.84 -47.38
C LYS A 685 -18.06 -36.42 -48.20
N LYS A 686 -17.21 -35.58 -48.79
CA LYS A 686 -16.09 -36.05 -49.63
C LYS A 686 -14.92 -36.57 -48.78
N LEU A 687 -14.73 -35.98 -47.61
CA LEU A 687 -13.67 -36.31 -46.67
C LEU A 687 -14.16 -37.14 -45.48
N ASP A 688 -15.46 -37.45 -45.44
CA ASP A 688 -16.14 -38.17 -44.36
C ASP A 688 -15.79 -37.65 -42.95
N ARG A 689 -15.88 -36.32 -42.78
CA ARG A 689 -15.55 -35.67 -41.50
C ARG A 689 -16.34 -34.40 -41.28
N TYR A 690 -16.42 -33.96 -40.03
CA TYR A 690 -16.91 -32.62 -39.69
C TYR A 690 -15.78 -31.59 -39.75
N GLU A 691 -16.13 -30.38 -40.18
CA GLU A 691 -15.22 -29.25 -40.33
C GLU A 691 -15.81 -28.01 -39.64
N ILE A 692 -14.94 -27.19 -39.04
CA ILE A 692 -15.30 -25.88 -38.51
C ILE A 692 -14.72 -24.84 -39.46
N LEU A 693 -15.58 -24.00 -40.04
CA LEU A 693 -15.22 -23.10 -41.13
C LEU A 693 -15.38 -21.64 -40.69
N GLY A 694 -14.58 -20.74 -41.28
CA GLY A 694 -14.73 -19.29 -41.12
C GLY A 694 -14.53 -18.78 -39.68
N VAL A 695 -13.58 -19.34 -38.95
CA VAL A 695 -13.23 -18.93 -37.58
C VAL A 695 -11.89 -18.19 -37.53
N VAL A 696 -11.62 -17.47 -36.45
CA VAL A 696 -10.28 -16.95 -36.14
C VAL A 696 -9.76 -17.75 -34.94
N GLY A 697 -8.50 -18.19 -35.02
CA GLY A 697 -7.85 -18.90 -33.92
C GLY A 697 -7.20 -17.94 -32.92
N PRO A 698 -6.47 -18.46 -31.92
CA PRO A 698 -5.68 -17.63 -31.00
C PRO A 698 -4.63 -16.74 -31.69
N ASP A 699 -4.10 -17.17 -32.83
CA ASP A 699 -3.28 -16.32 -33.70
C ASP A 699 -4.19 -15.35 -34.48
N GLU A 700 -4.39 -14.16 -33.92
CA GLU A 700 -5.26 -13.13 -34.49
C GLU A 700 -4.75 -12.54 -35.82
N TYR A 701 -3.46 -12.74 -36.17
CA TYR A 701 -2.93 -12.25 -37.44
C TYR A 701 -3.48 -13.00 -38.65
N HIS A 702 -3.91 -14.24 -38.46
CA HIS A 702 -4.55 -15.05 -39.50
C HIS A 702 -6.07 -14.98 -39.40
N ASP A 703 -6.61 -13.80 -39.70
CA ASP A 703 -8.05 -13.55 -39.65
C ASP A 703 -8.78 -13.87 -40.97
N SER A 704 -8.05 -14.17 -42.05
CA SER A 704 -8.56 -14.42 -43.39
C SER A 704 -7.49 -15.06 -44.30
N TYR A 705 -7.91 -15.74 -45.38
CA TYR A 705 -6.98 -16.18 -46.43
C TYR A 705 -6.60 -15.01 -47.36
N PRO A 706 -5.37 -14.97 -47.92
CA PRO A 706 -4.98 -13.94 -48.87
C PRO A 706 -5.96 -13.82 -50.05
N GLY A 707 -6.49 -12.61 -50.27
CA GLY A 707 -7.45 -12.32 -51.35
C GLY A 707 -8.87 -12.87 -51.15
N ALA A 708 -9.19 -13.43 -49.97
CA ALA A 708 -10.53 -13.93 -49.69
C ALA A 708 -11.57 -12.80 -49.59
N LYS A 709 -12.78 -13.06 -50.10
CA LYS A 709 -13.92 -12.12 -50.03
C LYS A 709 -14.60 -12.11 -48.65
N SER A 710 -14.44 -13.19 -47.88
CA SER A 710 -15.01 -13.36 -46.55
C SER A 710 -13.90 -13.66 -45.54
N PRO A 711 -13.97 -13.08 -44.33
CA PRO A 711 -13.01 -13.36 -43.27
C PRO A 711 -13.20 -14.77 -42.68
N GLY A 712 -12.19 -15.19 -41.92
CA GLY A 712 -12.11 -16.47 -41.24
C GLY A 712 -11.23 -17.50 -41.97
N VAL A 713 -10.62 -18.37 -41.18
CA VAL A 713 -9.87 -19.55 -41.62
C VAL A 713 -10.65 -20.83 -41.32
N ASN A 714 -10.39 -21.87 -42.10
CA ASN A 714 -11.05 -23.16 -41.94
C ASN A 714 -10.17 -24.13 -41.17
N ASN A 715 -10.79 -24.95 -40.32
CA ASN A 715 -10.16 -26.02 -39.57
C ASN A 715 -8.94 -25.55 -38.77
N ASN A 716 -9.07 -24.43 -38.05
CA ASN A 716 -8.03 -24.00 -37.12
C ASN A 716 -7.78 -25.12 -36.10
N ALA A 717 -6.53 -25.56 -35.96
CA ALA A 717 -6.19 -26.73 -35.16
C ALA A 717 -6.61 -26.58 -33.68
N TYR A 718 -6.38 -25.41 -33.07
CA TYR A 718 -6.79 -25.15 -31.69
C TYR A 718 -8.31 -25.26 -31.53
N THR A 719 -9.06 -24.56 -32.39
CA THR A 719 -10.54 -24.58 -32.36
C THR A 719 -11.15 -25.96 -32.62
N ASN A 720 -10.51 -26.79 -33.44
CA ASN A 720 -11.02 -28.14 -33.73
C ASN A 720 -10.69 -29.17 -32.64
N VAL A 721 -9.58 -29.00 -31.93
CA VAL A 721 -9.12 -29.93 -30.88
C VAL A 721 -9.83 -29.68 -29.55
N MET A 722 -10.03 -28.41 -29.21
CA MET A 722 -10.77 -27.96 -28.03
C MET A 722 -12.28 -28.17 -28.21
#